data_AF-A0A7M7MXL6-F1
#
_entry.id   AF-A0A7M7MXL6-F1
#
_cell.length_a   1.000
_cell.length_b   1.000
_cell.length_c   1.000
_cell.angle_alpha   90.00
_cell.angle_beta   90.00
_cell.angle_gamma   90.00
#
_symmetry.space_group_name_H-M   'P 1'
#
loop_
_entity.id
_entity.type
_entity.pdbx_description
1 polymer ?
#
loop_
_entity_poly.entity_id
_entity_poly.type
_entity_poly.pdbx_seq_one_letter_code
_entity_poly.pdbx_strand_id
1 'polypeptide(L)'
;MEEKQKYTSYKYLNYVQQDIAKLRLSPRLEFNRKINIEKENAIPISGTVKFYSHKEEEKNTNSQPKSTKVKKTYKNIPLRTFKNFIGKSCYNLGEKGSGFRPRAVVQDFQKLREECLSTGTLFEDPEFPADDSSLYFSKRPDRYIEWKRPMEIADNPQLFVEGFSRFDVQQGELGDCWLLAAVANLTMDANLFFQVVPEDQSFEENYAGIFHFRFWQYGRWVDVVIDDRLPTYRGELVYLHSAESNEFWSALLEKAYAKLHGSYEALKGGTTCEAMEDFTGGVTEMYQMDETPPNLFNILLKAYERNSLMGCSIEPDPNILEAETPQGLIRGHAYSITRVKYVEIQTPNQYGRIPLLRLRNPWGNEAEWNGPWSDQSPEWRFIPDHEKEELGLTFDMDGEFWMSYHDFIKYFTQLEICNLNPDSLSEDDLNAGKKKWEMSVFEGEWVRGVTAGGCRNFLETFWHNPQYRITLEYPDEDDDKCTVIVALMQKNRRAQRRMGAECLTIGFAIYHLEYPERLSKPLDINFFKYNASVARSPAFINLREVTCRFKLPPGVYCIVPSTFDPNEEGEFLLRIFSENKNNMQENDDEVGVGEVDDRIINPKSADEYADGDKVRDEPEPDRNAEKVREFFKKLAGDDMEVDWMELKEILDFAMRKETNNKGFSKDVCRSMVAMLDVDHSGKLGFEEFRQLWTDIKKWRAVFKLYDRDETGQLSAFELRQALNSAGYRLNNHILNILVHRYGTKDGMITFDDYIMCAVRLKTMIDIFRERDPDLTNTATFTMEEWIEKTLYS
;
A
#
# COMPACT_ATOMS: atom_id res chain seq x y z
N MET A 1 -3.46 -27.64 57.03
CA MET A 1 -2.75 -26.52 57.67
C MET A 1 -1.47 -26.30 56.91
N GLU A 2 -1.54 -25.28 56.06
CA GLU A 2 -0.51 -24.42 55.46
C GLU A 2 0.95 -24.87 55.29
N GLU A 3 1.35 -24.69 54.03
CA GLU A 3 2.57 -24.06 53.54
C GLU A 3 3.91 -24.78 53.68
N LYS A 4 4.28 -25.46 52.57
CA LYS A 4 5.63 -25.44 52.02
C LYS A 4 5.56 -25.56 50.49
N GLN A 5 5.95 -24.51 49.78
CA GLN A 5 6.90 -24.57 48.64
C GLN A 5 7.10 -23.19 48.00
N LYS A 6 8.20 -22.54 48.37
CA LYS A 6 8.90 -21.55 47.52
C LYS A 6 9.89 -22.32 46.67
N TYR A 7 9.58 -22.52 45.38
CA TYR A 7 10.49 -22.60 44.23
C TYR A 7 9.57 -22.76 43.01
N THR A 8 9.92 -22.12 41.88
CA THR A 8 9.19 -22.05 40.59
C THR A 8 8.13 -20.94 40.46
N SER A 9 8.53 -19.72 40.11
CA SER A 9 7.73 -18.82 39.27
C SER A 9 8.59 -17.65 38.77
N TYR A 10 9.19 -17.79 37.58
CA TYR A 10 9.74 -16.67 36.80
C TYR A 10 9.83 -17.00 35.30
N LYS A 11 8.86 -17.78 34.76
CA LYS A 11 8.82 -18.10 33.32
C LYS A 11 7.45 -18.20 32.65
N TYR A 12 6.36 -17.73 33.27
CA TYR A 12 5.01 -17.80 32.69
C TYR A 12 4.14 -16.58 33.05
N LEU A 13 4.63 -15.37 32.76
CA LEU A 13 3.86 -14.14 33.03
C LEU A 13 4.14 -13.01 32.02
N ASN A 14 4.23 -13.37 30.74
CA ASN A 14 4.18 -12.42 29.60
C ASN A 14 3.22 -12.86 28.48
N TYR A 15 2.34 -13.82 28.76
CA TYR A 15 1.16 -14.09 27.95
C TYR A 15 -0.05 -13.99 28.87
N VAL A 16 -1.17 -13.49 28.34
CA VAL A 16 -2.44 -13.17 29.04
C VAL A 16 -2.49 -11.75 29.61
N GLN A 17 -2.82 -10.79 28.73
CA GLN A 17 -3.93 -9.85 28.97
C GLN A 17 -4.29 -9.06 27.69
N GLN A 18 -5.05 -9.72 26.82
CA GLN A 18 -6.31 -9.24 26.20
C GLN A 18 -6.67 -10.21 25.05
N ASP A 19 -7.10 -11.43 25.40
CA ASP A 19 -7.71 -12.39 24.47
C ASP A 19 -9.18 -12.02 24.22
N ILE A 20 -9.42 -10.93 23.49
CA ILE A 20 -10.76 -10.58 23.00
C ILE A 20 -10.67 -10.29 21.50
N ALA A 21 -11.27 -11.14 20.68
CA ALA A 21 -11.48 -10.84 19.27
C ALA A 21 -12.59 -9.79 19.18
N LYS A 22 -12.25 -8.59 18.69
CA LYS A 22 -13.20 -7.53 18.37
C LYS A 22 -13.47 -7.53 16.87
N LEU A 23 -14.69 -7.87 16.47
CA LEU A 23 -15.13 -7.66 15.10
C LEU A 23 -15.67 -6.22 14.99
N ARG A 24 -15.01 -5.38 14.18
CA ARG A 24 -15.43 -4.01 13.91
C ARG A 24 -15.95 -3.92 12.47
N LEU A 25 -17.19 -3.48 12.32
CA LEU A 25 -17.67 -2.94 11.04
C LEU A 25 -17.44 -1.41 11.08
N SER A 26 -17.27 -0.79 9.91
CA SER A 26 -16.69 0.55 9.73
C SER A 26 -17.24 1.67 10.66
N PRO A 27 -16.45 2.69 11.03
CA PRO A 27 -16.86 3.66 12.05
C PRO A 27 -17.82 4.72 11.52
N ARG A 28 -18.93 4.97 12.24
CA ARG A 28 -19.60 6.28 12.27
C ARG A 28 -18.99 7.12 13.39
N LEU A 29 -18.58 8.34 13.08
CA LEU A 29 -18.19 9.36 14.06
C LEU A 29 -19.44 10.10 14.52
N GLU A 30 -19.83 9.91 15.78
CA GLU A 30 -20.88 10.72 16.41
C GLU A 30 -20.35 12.06 16.91
N PHE A 31 -21.11 13.10 16.61
CA PHE A 31 -20.94 14.48 17.06
C PHE A 31 -21.18 14.60 18.58
N ASN A 32 -20.19 15.09 19.33
CA ASN A 32 -20.39 15.45 20.74
C ASN A 32 -20.89 16.89 20.91
N ARG A 33 -22.07 17.00 21.53
CA ARG A 33 -22.71 18.24 21.99
C ARG A 33 -21.96 18.81 23.20
N LYS A 34 -21.79 20.14 23.19
CA LYS A 34 -21.25 20.98 24.26
C LYS A 34 -22.04 20.82 25.57
N ILE A 35 -21.33 20.65 26.69
CA ILE A 35 -21.82 21.03 28.02
C ILE A 35 -20.69 21.82 28.73
N ASN A 36 -21.00 23.06 29.09
CA ASN A 36 -20.23 23.96 29.95
C ASN A 36 -20.41 23.57 31.42
N ILE A 37 -19.33 23.51 32.22
CA ILE A 37 -19.36 23.81 33.67
C ILE A 37 -18.06 24.56 34.04
N GLU A 38 -18.22 25.57 34.88
CA GLU A 38 -17.28 26.63 35.26
C GLU A 38 -16.23 26.24 36.33
N LYS A 39 -15.10 26.98 36.26
CA LYS A 39 -14.18 27.50 37.31
C LYS A 39 -14.22 26.91 38.74
N GLU A 40 -13.03 26.60 39.29
CA GLU A 40 -12.32 27.49 40.25
C GLU A 40 -11.01 26.87 40.84
N ASN A 41 -10.10 27.79 41.18
CA ASN A 41 -9.04 27.77 42.20
C ASN A 41 -7.60 27.36 41.88
N ALA A 42 -6.73 28.36 42.13
CA ALA A 42 -5.28 28.38 42.11
C ALA A 42 -4.69 28.16 43.51
N ILE A 43 -3.41 27.76 43.58
CA ILE A 43 -2.27 28.41 44.30
C ILE A 43 -1.02 27.47 44.29
N PRO A 44 0.22 28.01 44.30
CA PRO A 44 1.44 27.37 43.77
C PRO A 44 2.55 27.07 44.80
N ILE A 45 3.52 26.19 44.46
CA ILE A 45 4.83 26.00 45.16
C ILE A 45 5.83 25.45 44.10
N SER A 46 6.89 26.12 43.60
CA SER A 46 8.18 26.63 44.13
C SER A 46 9.39 25.67 44.01
N GLY A 47 10.46 26.17 43.35
CA GLY A 47 11.89 25.80 43.49
C GLY A 47 12.41 24.53 42.78
N THR A 48 13.60 24.43 42.18
CA THR A 48 14.77 25.33 42.09
C THR A 48 15.74 24.75 41.05
N VAL A 49 16.31 25.57 40.17
CA VAL A 49 17.40 25.24 39.24
C VAL A 49 18.75 25.58 39.89
N LYS A 50 19.75 24.69 39.80
CA LYS A 50 21.14 24.98 40.24
C LYS A 50 22.08 25.00 39.03
N PHE A 51 22.66 26.16 38.79
CA PHE A 51 23.88 26.37 38.00
C PHE A 51 25.11 26.21 38.91
N TYR A 52 26.21 25.65 38.39
CA TYR A 52 27.53 25.78 38.99
C TYR A 52 28.53 26.35 37.97
N SER A 53 29.32 27.28 38.48
CA SER A 53 30.23 28.20 37.79
C SER A 53 31.67 27.69 37.64
N HIS A 54 32.35 28.26 36.65
CA HIS A 54 33.78 28.17 36.33
C HIS A 54 34.77 28.44 37.47
N LYS A 55 35.97 27.86 37.33
CA LYS A 55 37.26 28.45 37.78
C LYS A 55 38.34 28.26 36.71
N GLU A 56 39.08 29.35 36.49
CA GLU A 56 40.23 29.53 35.59
C GLU A 56 41.54 29.04 36.23
N GLU A 57 42.55 28.73 35.41
CA GLU A 57 43.98 28.87 35.73
C GLU A 57 44.79 29.25 34.47
N GLU A 58 45.77 30.15 34.65
CA GLU A 58 46.48 30.93 33.62
C GLU A 58 47.80 30.31 33.07
N LYS A 59 48.01 30.53 31.76
CA LYS A 59 49.20 30.88 30.94
C LYS A 59 50.66 30.54 31.33
N ASN A 60 51.38 29.92 30.37
CA ASN A 60 52.64 30.34 29.66
C ASN A 60 53.30 29.09 29.01
N THR A 61 53.96 29.02 27.85
CA THR A 61 54.57 29.94 26.86
C THR A 61 55.00 29.11 25.63
N ASN A 62 54.99 29.72 24.43
CA ASN A 62 55.80 29.45 23.22
C ASN A 62 56.03 28.01 22.69
N SER A 63 55.44 27.68 21.54
CA SER A 63 56.15 27.20 20.33
C SER A 63 55.19 26.99 19.14
N GLN A 64 55.71 27.19 17.93
CA GLN A 64 55.05 27.18 16.61
C GLN A 64 54.15 25.96 16.34
N PRO A 65 53.00 26.07 15.64
CA PRO A 65 52.28 24.90 15.18
C PRO A 65 52.76 24.49 13.78
N LYS A 66 53.39 23.31 13.71
CA LYS A 66 53.46 22.48 12.50
C LYS A 66 52.03 22.04 12.15
N SER A 67 51.67 22.09 10.87
CA SER A 67 50.38 21.63 10.36
C SER A 67 50.23 20.11 10.53
N THR A 68 49.60 19.69 11.61
CA THR A 68 49.13 18.31 11.77
C THR A 68 47.67 18.31 11.36
N LYS A 69 47.33 17.64 10.25
CA LYS A 69 45.94 17.34 9.88
C LYS A 69 45.29 16.63 11.06
N VAL A 70 44.41 17.31 11.78
CA VAL A 70 43.58 16.69 12.82
C VAL A 70 42.56 15.82 12.08
N LYS A 71 42.81 14.51 12.06
CA LYS A 71 41.78 13.51 11.75
C LYS A 71 40.63 13.72 12.75
N LYS A 72 39.49 14.23 12.27
CA LYS A 72 38.24 14.15 13.03
C LYS A 72 37.82 12.69 13.01
N THR A 73 38.21 11.93 14.01
CA THR A 73 37.58 10.64 14.32
C THR A 73 36.15 10.94 14.75
N TYR A 74 35.18 10.59 13.89
CA TYR A 74 33.80 10.45 14.32
C TYR A 74 33.80 9.42 15.45
N LYS A 75 33.30 9.83 16.63
CA LYS A 75 33.05 8.87 17.70
C LYS A 75 31.91 7.99 17.20
N ASN A 76 32.21 6.70 16.97
CA ASN A 76 31.22 5.63 16.87
C ASN A 76 30.36 5.62 18.14
N ILE A 77 29.31 6.44 18.14
CA ILE A 77 28.16 6.25 19.01
C ILE A 77 27.20 5.44 18.16
N PRO A 78 26.99 4.15 18.45
CA PRO A 78 26.00 3.35 17.75
C PRO A 78 24.64 3.97 18.04
N LEU A 79 24.02 4.59 17.04
CA LEU A 79 22.61 4.97 17.07
C LEU A 79 21.80 3.68 17.03
N ARG A 80 21.72 2.93 18.14
CA ARG A 80 20.94 1.67 18.20
C ARG A 80 19.49 1.92 17.78
N THR A 81 19.15 1.63 16.52
CA THR A 81 17.85 1.89 15.91
C THR A 81 16.92 0.68 16.00
N PHE A 82 16.66 0.20 17.21
CA PHE A 82 15.34 -0.39 17.49
C PHE A 82 14.25 0.69 17.63
N LYS A 83 14.64 1.98 17.72
CA LYS A 83 13.72 3.12 17.89
C LYS A 83 13.30 3.84 16.60
N ASN A 84 13.98 3.63 15.46
CA ASN A 84 13.78 4.45 14.26
C ASN A 84 13.07 3.69 13.11
N PHE A 85 12.33 2.63 13.41
CA PHE A 85 11.50 2.00 12.38
C PHE A 85 10.40 2.96 11.94
N ILE A 86 10.43 3.38 10.68
CA ILE A 86 9.41 4.23 10.06
C ILE A 86 8.24 3.34 9.61
N GLY A 87 7.09 3.47 10.28
CA GLY A 87 5.86 2.72 10.00
C GLY A 87 5.42 1.78 11.13
N LYS A 88 4.25 1.14 11.00
CA LYS A 88 3.61 0.39 12.12
C LYS A 88 3.99 -1.09 12.21
N SER A 89 4.43 -1.75 11.13
CA SER A 89 4.83 -3.17 11.12
C SER A 89 5.72 -3.51 9.91
N CYS A 90 6.74 -4.35 10.12
CA CYS A 90 7.54 -5.01 9.07
C CYS A 90 7.12 -6.48 9.00
N TYR A 91 6.93 -7.01 7.80
CA TYR A 91 6.57 -8.42 7.58
C TYR A 91 7.76 -9.18 7.00
N ASN A 92 7.92 -10.44 7.35
CA ASN A 92 8.88 -11.29 6.65
C ASN A 92 8.35 -11.63 5.24
N LEU A 93 9.24 -11.80 4.26
CA LEU A 93 8.85 -12.20 2.90
C LEU A 93 8.04 -13.50 2.92
N GLY A 94 6.81 -13.46 2.39
CA GLY A 94 5.89 -14.60 2.36
C GLY A 94 5.07 -14.80 3.64
N GLU A 95 5.25 -13.95 4.66
CA GLU A 95 4.40 -13.96 5.85
C GLU A 95 2.95 -13.62 5.51
N LYS A 96 2.00 -14.21 6.24
CA LYS A 96 0.58 -13.86 6.09
C LYS A 96 0.37 -12.37 6.37
N GLY A 97 -0.07 -11.64 5.36
CA GLY A 97 -0.24 -10.18 5.42
C GLY A 97 0.87 -9.39 4.71
N SER A 98 2.01 -10.01 4.36
CA SER A 98 3.10 -9.38 3.60
C SER A 98 2.72 -8.95 2.18
N GLY A 99 1.59 -9.43 1.65
CA GLY A 99 1.19 -9.25 0.26
C GLY A 99 1.80 -10.28 -0.70
N PHE A 100 2.74 -11.11 -0.23
CA PHE A 100 3.35 -12.18 -0.99
C PHE A 100 2.86 -13.55 -0.53
N ARG A 101 2.67 -14.46 -1.49
CA ARG A 101 2.44 -15.87 -1.16
C ARG A 101 3.76 -16.51 -0.71
N PRO A 102 3.78 -17.29 0.38
CA PRO A 102 4.98 -18.01 0.79
C PRO A 102 5.42 -18.97 -0.32
N ARG A 103 6.71 -18.91 -0.71
CA ARG A 103 7.32 -19.89 -1.61
C ARG A 103 7.77 -21.12 -0.83
N ALA A 104 8.34 -20.90 0.35
CA ALA A 104 8.68 -21.93 1.32
C ALA A 104 8.29 -21.49 2.75
N VAL A 105 8.98 -22.02 3.76
CA VAL A 105 8.83 -21.57 5.14
C VAL A 105 9.33 -20.13 5.24
N VAL A 106 8.51 -19.26 5.83
CA VAL A 106 8.85 -17.84 6.05
C VAL A 106 10.20 -17.72 6.74
N GLN A 107 11.12 -17.02 6.10
CA GLN A 107 12.48 -16.81 6.58
C GLN A 107 12.49 -15.67 7.61
N ASP A 108 13.15 -15.90 8.75
CA ASP A 108 13.36 -14.90 9.80
C ASP A 108 14.87 -14.74 9.99
N PHE A 109 15.38 -13.52 9.80
CA PHE A 109 16.82 -13.23 9.81
C PHE A 109 17.49 -13.67 11.12
N GLN A 110 16.92 -13.29 12.26
CA GLN A 110 17.54 -13.55 13.56
C GLN A 110 17.56 -15.04 13.87
N LYS A 111 16.45 -15.74 13.62
CA LYS A 111 16.35 -17.19 13.83
C LYS A 111 17.32 -17.97 12.95
N LEU A 112 17.40 -17.64 11.65
CA LEU A 112 18.28 -18.32 10.71
C LEU A 112 19.76 -18.03 11.01
N ARG A 113 20.09 -16.79 11.41
CA ARG A 113 21.44 -16.43 11.84
C ARG A 113 21.85 -17.21 13.09
N GLU A 114 21.00 -17.28 14.12
CA GLU A 114 21.27 -18.05 15.33
C GLU A 114 21.46 -19.54 15.04
N GLU A 115 20.65 -20.12 14.16
CA GLU A 115 20.77 -21.52 13.72
C GLU A 115 22.12 -21.78 13.04
N CYS A 116 22.51 -20.95 12.08
CA CYS A 116 23.79 -21.05 11.37
C CYS A 116 24.99 -20.90 12.32
N LEU A 117 24.93 -19.93 13.25
CA LEU A 117 25.96 -19.73 14.28
C LEU A 117 26.07 -20.94 15.21
N SER A 118 24.94 -21.53 15.62
CA SER A 118 24.92 -22.69 16.52
C SER A 118 25.48 -23.96 15.87
N THR A 119 25.33 -24.08 14.56
CA THR A 119 25.79 -25.24 13.77
C THR A 119 27.18 -25.04 13.17
N GLY A 120 27.72 -23.81 13.21
CA GLY A 120 29.00 -23.47 12.59
C GLY A 120 28.96 -23.56 11.05
N THR A 121 27.79 -23.34 10.45
CA THR A 121 27.58 -23.38 9.01
C THR A 121 27.29 -21.98 8.47
N LEU A 122 27.55 -21.75 7.17
CA LEU A 122 27.15 -20.53 6.49
C LEU A 122 25.79 -20.72 5.84
N PHE A 123 24.95 -19.70 5.92
CA PHE A 123 23.62 -19.74 5.34
C PHE A 123 23.68 -19.93 3.82
N GLU A 124 22.84 -20.82 3.32
CA GLU A 124 22.59 -21.02 1.91
C GLU A 124 21.10 -20.83 1.67
N ASP A 125 20.75 -19.82 0.88
CA ASP A 125 19.36 -19.42 0.70
C ASP A 125 18.59 -20.43 -0.19
N PRO A 126 17.63 -21.18 0.36
CA PRO A 126 16.85 -22.14 -0.44
C PRO A 126 15.84 -21.45 -1.37
N GLU A 127 15.48 -20.19 -1.11
CA GLU A 127 14.49 -19.45 -1.92
C GLU A 127 15.13 -18.67 -3.07
N PHE A 128 16.45 -18.49 -3.05
CA PHE A 128 17.22 -17.79 -4.08
C PHE A 128 18.59 -18.48 -4.27
N PRO A 129 18.59 -19.69 -4.87
CA PRO A 129 19.79 -20.52 -4.94
C PRO A 129 20.88 -19.88 -5.80
N ALA A 130 22.14 -20.19 -5.49
CA ALA A 130 23.31 -19.74 -6.23
C ALA A 130 23.48 -20.51 -7.57
N ASP A 131 22.48 -20.42 -8.45
CA ASP A 131 22.45 -21.05 -9.77
C ASP A 131 21.82 -20.15 -10.84
N ASP A 132 21.71 -20.67 -12.07
CA ASP A 132 21.21 -19.91 -13.22
C ASP A 132 19.76 -19.42 -13.05
N SER A 133 18.93 -20.07 -12.22
CA SER A 133 17.52 -19.68 -12.02
C SER A 133 17.36 -18.36 -11.29
N SER A 134 18.34 -17.99 -10.46
CA SER A 134 18.40 -16.69 -9.78
C SER A 134 18.97 -15.58 -10.67
N LEU A 135 19.68 -15.95 -11.73
CA LEU A 135 20.26 -15.00 -12.69
C LEU A 135 19.29 -14.71 -13.84
N TYR A 136 18.69 -15.76 -14.40
CA TYR A 136 18.00 -15.72 -15.69
C TYR A 136 16.66 -16.46 -15.63
N PHE A 137 15.66 -15.91 -16.30
CA PHE A 137 14.43 -16.64 -16.65
C PHE A 137 14.30 -16.87 -18.16
N SER A 138 15.14 -16.20 -18.97
CA SER A 138 15.14 -16.32 -20.43
C SER A 138 16.23 -17.31 -20.92
N LYS A 139 17.35 -16.81 -21.44
CA LYS A 139 18.48 -17.60 -21.96
C LYS A 139 19.75 -17.23 -21.21
N ARG A 140 20.48 -18.27 -20.80
CA ARG A 140 21.83 -18.14 -20.25
C ARG A 140 22.79 -17.52 -21.29
N PRO A 141 23.56 -16.48 -20.92
CA PRO A 141 24.65 -15.95 -21.76
C PRO A 141 25.77 -16.99 -21.95
N ASP A 142 26.57 -16.88 -23.02
CA ASP A 142 27.72 -17.76 -23.33
C ASP A 142 28.94 -17.49 -22.41
N ARG A 143 28.71 -17.39 -21.10
CA ARG A 143 29.75 -17.24 -20.07
C ARG A 143 29.36 -17.99 -18.80
N TYR A 144 30.37 -18.48 -18.10
CA TYR A 144 30.20 -19.16 -16.83
C TYR A 144 30.30 -18.13 -15.69
N ILE A 145 29.21 -17.97 -14.95
CA ILE A 145 29.14 -17.13 -13.75
C ILE A 145 29.43 -18.01 -12.55
N GLU A 146 30.35 -17.56 -11.70
CA GLU A 146 30.71 -18.22 -10.45
C GLU A 146 30.10 -17.44 -9.28
N TRP A 147 29.43 -18.13 -8.36
CA TRP A 147 28.91 -17.51 -7.14
C TRP A 147 29.98 -17.59 -6.04
N LYS A 148 30.40 -16.43 -5.53
CA LYS A 148 31.44 -16.33 -4.48
C LYS A 148 30.98 -15.44 -3.34
N ARG A 149 31.36 -15.75 -2.11
CA ARG A 149 31.13 -14.87 -0.96
C ARG A 149 32.16 -13.73 -0.94
N PRO A 150 31.86 -12.58 -0.32
CA PRO A 150 32.82 -11.48 -0.13
C PRO A 150 34.18 -11.91 0.44
N MET A 151 34.18 -12.88 1.36
CA MET A 151 35.40 -13.47 1.95
C MET A 151 36.30 -14.20 0.94
N GLU A 152 35.78 -14.53 -0.25
CA GLU A 152 36.50 -15.17 -1.36
C GLU A 152 36.88 -14.19 -2.47
N ILE A 153 36.38 -12.94 -2.40
CA ILE A 153 36.53 -11.90 -3.42
C ILE A 153 37.57 -10.86 -2.98
N ALA A 154 37.49 -10.39 -1.73
CA ALA A 154 38.33 -9.31 -1.21
C ALA A 154 38.95 -9.64 0.15
N ASP A 155 40.11 -9.06 0.41
CA ASP A 155 40.75 -9.10 1.73
C ASP A 155 39.97 -8.19 2.71
N ASN A 156 39.56 -8.74 3.85
CA ASN A 156 38.82 -8.02 4.90
C ASN A 156 37.52 -7.35 4.39
N PRO A 157 36.51 -8.13 3.95
CA PRO A 157 35.26 -7.58 3.47
C PRO A 157 34.53 -6.84 4.59
N GLN A 158 33.98 -5.69 4.23
CA GLN A 158 33.23 -4.81 5.12
C GLN A 158 31.84 -4.58 4.53
N LEU A 159 30.88 -4.35 5.43
CA LEU A 159 29.56 -3.94 4.99
C LEU A 159 29.61 -2.47 4.54
N PHE A 160 30.33 -1.64 5.29
CA PHE A 160 30.50 -0.21 5.08
C PHE A 160 31.98 0.19 5.23
N VAL A 161 32.50 1.02 4.33
CA VAL A 161 33.86 1.57 4.41
C VAL A 161 33.75 3.09 4.57
N GLU A 162 34.17 3.60 5.73
CA GLU A 162 34.07 5.03 6.10
C GLU A 162 32.63 5.60 6.11
N GLY A 163 31.61 4.74 6.11
CA GLY A 163 30.20 5.12 6.14
C GLY A 163 29.45 4.46 4.99
N PHE A 164 28.34 5.05 4.59
CA PHE A 164 27.65 4.72 3.34
C PHE A 164 27.66 5.97 2.46
N SER A 165 27.87 5.77 1.18
CA SER A 165 27.97 6.82 0.20
C SER A 165 27.42 6.37 -1.14
N ARG A 166 27.05 7.33 -1.97
CA ARG A 166 26.70 7.09 -3.37
C ARG A 166 27.86 6.50 -4.18
N PHE A 167 29.11 6.70 -3.76
CA PHE A 167 30.31 6.16 -4.43
C PHE A 167 30.36 4.62 -4.38
N ASP A 168 29.59 4.05 -3.45
CA ASP A 168 29.47 2.62 -3.23
C ASP A 168 28.52 1.98 -4.26
N VAL A 169 27.98 2.77 -5.19
CA VAL A 169 26.95 2.37 -6.16
C VAL A 169 27.46 2.55 -7.59
N GLN A 170 28.18 1.55 -8.11
CA GLN A 170 28.66 1.50 -9.49
C GLN A 170 27.89 0.48 -10.32
N GLN A 171 27.57 0.85 -11.57
CA GLN A 171 26.81 0.00 -12.47
C GLN A 171 27.66 -1.18 -12.93
N GLY A 172 27.11 -2.38 -12.78
CA GLY A 172 27.64 -3.57 -13.44
C GLY A 172 27.10 -3.72 -14.86
N GLU A 173 27.00 -4.95 -15.33
CA GLU A 173 26.60 -5.25 -16.71
C GLU A 173 25.07 -5.36 -16.90
N LEU A 174 24.29 -5.14 -15.85
CA LEU A 174 22.83 -5.20 -15.90
C LEU A 174 22.26 -3.84 -16.34
N GLY A 175 21.16 -3.88 -17.11
CA GLY A 175 20.45 -2.69 -17.57
C GLY A 175 19.53 -2.13 -16.48
N ASP A 176 20.07 -1.87 -15.30
CA ASP A 176 19.35 -1.46 -14.09
C ASP A 176 19.84 -0.13 -13.51
N CYS A 177 20.44 0.74 -14.33
CA CYS A 177 20.85 2.10 -13.96
C CYS A 177 19.77 2.90 -13.21
N TRP A 178 18.49 2.63 -13.48
CA TRP A 178 17.34 3.17 -12.77
C TRP A 178 17.33 2.83 -11.27
N LEU A 179 17.73 1.60 -10.90
CA LEU A 179 17.86 1.16 -9.52
C LEU A 179 19.00 1.90 -8.83
N LEU A 180 20.15 2.02 -9.50
CA LEU A 180 21.33 2.70 -8.98
C LEU A 180 21.05 4.17 -8.68
N ALA A 181 20.35 4.86 -9.58
CA ALA A 181 19.95 6.24 -9.36
C ALA A 181 19.08 6.39 -8.10
N ALA A 182 18.17 5.44 -7.84
CA ALA A 182 17.35 5.44 -6.63
C ALA A 182 18.18 5.11 -5.37
N VAL A 183 19.10 4.14 -5.43
CA VAL A 183 19.99 3.81 -4.31
C VAL A 183 20.91 4.99 -3.97
N ALA A 184 21.47 5.66 -4.98
CA ALA A 184 22.28 6.86 -4.77
C ALA A 184 21.47 7.97 -4.05
N ASN A 185 20.21 8.19 -4.46
CA ASN A 185 19.31 9.12 -3.79
C ASN A 185 18.98 8.70 -2.35
N LEU A 186 18.86 7.39 -2.07
CA LEU A 186 18.62 6.87 -0.74
C LEU A 186 19.76 7.20 0.24
N THR A 187 21.03 7.18 -0.23
CA THR A 187 22.20 7.54 0.62
C THR A 187 22.19 8.99 1.11
N MET A 188 21.34 9.86 0.53
CA MET A 188 21.21 11.25 0.96
C MET A 188 20.39 11.40 2.25
N ASP A 189 19.63 10.38 2.66
CA ASP A 189 18.84 10.36 3.89
C ASP A 189 19.22 9.14 4.74
N ALA A 190 19.97 9.39 5.83
CA ALA A 190 20.47 8.32 6.70
C ALA A 190 19.36 7.49 7.35
N ASN A 191 18.21 8.10 7.69
CA ASN A 191 17.12 7.40 8.36
C ASN A 191 16.42 6.43 7.39
N LEU A 192 16.15 6.90 6.17
CA LEU A 192 15.61 6.03 5.11
C LEU A 192 16.63 4.97 4.67
N PHE A 193 17.90 5.32 4.60
CA PHE A 193 18.96 4.37 4.29
C PHE A 193 18.97 3.20 5.28
N PHE A 194 19.04 3.47 6.58
CA PHE A 194 19.04 2.42 7.61
C PHE A 194 17.69 1.72 7.78
N GLN A 195 16.61 2.31 7.26
CA GLN A 195 15.35 1.60 7.12
C GLN A 195 15.46 0.47 6.09
N VAL A 196 16.11 0.70 4.95
CA VAL A 196 16.28 -0.28 3.87
C VAL A 196 17.46 -1.24 4.14
N VAL A 197 18.56 -0.72 4.72
CA VAL A 197 19.80 -1.43 5.02
C VAL A 197 20.03 -1.43 6.54
N PRO A 198 19.49 -2.41 7.28
CA PRO A 198 19.62 -2.47 8.74
C PRO A 198 21.08 -2.54 9.21
N GLU A 199 21.39 -1.79 10.27
CA GLU A 199 22.74 -1.68 10.86
C GLU A 199 23.17 -2.88 11.73
N ASP A 200 22.28 -3.85 11.98
CA ASP A 200 22.52 -5.00 12.86
C ASP A 200 23.24 -6.18 12.17
N GLN A 201 23.99 -5.88 11.11
CA GLN A 201 24.63 -6.80 10.20
C GLN A 201 26.12 -6.47 10.03
N SER A 202 26.99 -7.49 9.96
CA SER A 202 28.43 -7.31 9.84
C SER A 202 29.11 -8.57 9.28
N PHE A 203 30.26 -8.38 8.63
CA PHE A 203 31.17 -9.47 8.24
C PHE A 203 32.11 -9.89 9.39
N GLU A 204 32.24 -9.07 10.43
CA GLU A 204 33.14 -9.33 11.57
C GLU A 204 32.39 -9.94 12.75
N GLU A 205 31.27 -9.32 13.15
CA GLU A 205 30.49 -9.73 14.31
C GLU A 205 29.32 -10.65 13.92
N ASN A 206 29.23 -11.82 14.57
CA ASN A 206 28.14 -12.79 14.36
C ASN A 206 27.93 -13.18 12.88
N TYR A 207 29.02 -13.21 12.10
CA TYR A 207 28.97 -13.58 10.71
C TYR A 207 28.53 -15.04 10.52
N ALA A 208 27.51 -15.24 9.71
CA ALA A 208 27.00 -16.55 9.30
C ALA A 208 26.66 -16.61 7.81
N GLY A 209 27.23 -15.71 7.00
CA GLY A 209 26.96 -15.64 5.55
C GLY A 209 25.51 -15.29 5.20
N ILE A 210 24.82 -14.54 6.07
CA ILE A 210 23.40 -14.17 5.99
C ILE A 210 23.24 -12.67 6.23
N PHE A 211 22.39 -12.03 5.43
CA PHE A 211 22.05 -10.61 5.49
C PHE A 211 20.55 -10.42 5.23
N HIS A 212 20.02 -9.24 5.51
CA HIS A 212 18.63 -8.88 5.24
C HIS A 212 18.48 -7.40 4.88
N PHE A 213 17.43 -7.10 4.11
CA PHE A 213 17.10 -5.78 3.60
C PHE A 213 15.59 -5.57 3.65
N ARG A 214 15.13 -4.33 3.72
CA ARG A 214 13.71 -4.02 3.81
C ARG A 214 13.26 -3.21 2.61
N PHE A 215 12.18 -3.67 1.97
CA PHE A 215 11.58 -2.97 0.85
C PHE A 215 10.10 -2.70 1.15
N TRP A 216 9.65 -1.51 0.80
CA TRP A 216 8.25 -1.18 0.78
C TRP A 216 7.58 -1.87 -0.40
N GLN A 217 6.50 -2.59 -0.16
CA GLN A 217 5.70 -3.28 -1.17
C GLN A 217 4.22 -3.06 -0.85
N TYR A 218 3.54 -2.34 -1.76
CA TYR A 218 2.08 -2.18 -1.76
C TYR A 218 1.47 -1.72 -0.42
N GLY A 219 2.14 -0.81 0.28
CA GLY A 219 1.69 -0.26 1.57
C GLY A 219 2.36 -0.85 2.80
N ARG A 220 3.27 -1.83 2.63
CA ARG A 220 3.84 -2.61 3.73
C ARG A 220 5.35 -2.74 3.58
N TRP A 221 6.08 -2.70 4.69
CA TRP A 221 7.50 -3.02 4.68
C TRP A 221 7.71 -4.52 4.75
N VAL A 222 8.56 -5.06 3.88
CA VAL A 222 8.87 -6.48 3.77
C VAL A 222 10.37 -6.70 3.98
N ASP A 223 10.72 -7.53 4.95
CA ASP A 223 12.07 -7.97 5.27
C ASP A 223 12.46 -9.16 4.37
N VAL A 224 13.55 -9.00 3.63
CA VAL A 224 14.07 -9.95 2.65
C VAL A 224 15.43 -10.43 3.10
N VAL A 225 15.49 -11.69 3.52
CA VAL A 225 16.73 -12.38 3.91
C VAL A 225 17.46 -12.91 2.68
N ILE A 226 18.78 -12.82 2.64
CA ILE A 226 19.63 -13.41 1.60
C ILE A 226 20.89 -14.03 2.22
N ASP A 227 21.51 -14.97 1.51
CA ASP A 227 22.94 -15.27 1.74
C ASP A 227 23.85 -14.26 1.03
N ASP A 228 25.15 -14.27 1.31
CA ASP A 228 26.13 -13.34 0.73
C ASP A 228 26.85 -13.86 -0.53
N ARG A 229 26.41 -14.96 -1.15
CA ARG A 229 27.01 -15.42 -2.42
C ARG A 229 26.66 -14.44 -3.53
N LEU A 230 27.64 -13.84 -4.19
CA LEU A 230 27.44 -12.86 -5.26
C LEU A 230 27.89 -13.41 -6.63
N PRO A 231 27.21 -13.04 -7.73
CA PRO A 231 27.61 -13.41 -9.08
C PRO A 231 28.93 -12.76 -9.49
N THR A 232 29.92 -13.58 -9.84
CA THR A 232 31.24 -13.13 -10.29
C THR A 232 31.63 -13.71 -11.65
N TYR A 233 32.48 -12.98 -12.36
CA TYR A 233 33.15 -13.45 -13.57
C TYR A 233 34.64 -13.12 -13.48
N ARG A 234 35.48 -14.16 -13.52
CA ARG A 234 36.95 -14.04 -13.33
C ARG A 234 37.37 -13.41 -12.00
N GLY A 235 36.56 -13.59 -10.95
CA GLY A 235 36.83 -13.05 -9.61
C GLY A 235 36.26 -11.66 -9.34
N GLU A 236 35.75 -10.98 -10.36
CA GLU A 236 35.14 -9.65 -10.23
C GLU A 236 33.60 -9.76 -10.16
N LEU A 237 32.96 -8.84 -9.43
CA LEU A 237 31.50 -8.72 -9.39
C LEU A 237 30.95 -8.36 -10.78
N VAL A 238 29.88 -9.04 -11.19
CA VAL A 238 29.25 -8.81 -12.50
C VAL A 238 28.22 -7.67 -12.48
N TYR A 239 27.61 -7.46 -11.32
CA TYR A 239 26.51 -6.52 -11.14
C TYR A 239 26.94 -5.34 -10.27
N LEU A 240 26.03 -4.73 -9.51
CA LEU A 240 26.28 -3.54 -8.71
C LEU A 240 27.42 -3.78 -7.71
N HIS A 241 28.37 -2.87 -7.63
CA HIS A 241 29.53 -2.93 -6.72
C HIS A 241 29.97 -1.54 -6.26
N SER A 242 30.80 -1.48 -5.21
CA SER A 242 31.41 -0.24 -4.73
C SER A 242 32.69 0.11 -5.50
N ALA A 243 33.06 1.40 -5.49
CA ALA A 243 34.40 1.83 -5.87
C ALA A 243 35.49 1.20 -4.99
N GLU A 244 35.16 0.96 -3.72
CA GLU A 244 36.04 0.29 -2.75
C GLU A 244 35.88 -1.22 -2.87
N SER A 245 36.96 -1.91 -3.23
CA SER A 245 36.93 -3.35 -3.55
C SER A 245 36.51 -4.26 -2.38
N ASN A 246 36.56 -3.77 -1.14
CA ASN A 246 36.21 -4.53 0.05
C ASN A 246 34.87 -4.12 0.67
N GLU A 247 34.04 -3.33 -0.01
CA GLU A 247 32.71 -2.90 0.44
C GLU A 247 31.57 -3.58 -0.34
N PHE A 248 30.57 -4.12 0.37
CA PHE A 248 29.59 -5.03 -0.24
C PHE A 248 28.11 -4.73 0.03
N TRP A 249 27.73 -3.70 0.79
CA TRP A 249 26.31 -3.44 1.10
C TRP A 249 25.45 -3.25 -0.15
N SER A 250 25.98 -2.58 -1.16
CA SER A 250 25.24 -2.20 -2.36
C SER A 250 25.00 -3.42 -3.28
N ALA A 251 26.00 -4.29 -3.43
CA ALA A 251 25.89 -5.56 -4.15
C ALA A 251 24.87 -6.51 -3.47
N LEU A 252 24.87 -6.54 -2.13
CA LEU A 252 23.91 -7.34 -1.36
C LEU A 252 22.49 -6.76 -1.43
N LEU A 253 22.34 -5.43 -1.43
CA LEU A 253 21.06 -4.75 -1.61
C LEU A 253 20.44 -5.11 -2.97
N GLU A 254 21.22 -5.03 -4.06
CA GLU A 254 20.77 -5.43 -5.39
C GLU A 254 20.32 -6.90 -5.41
N LYS A 255 21.09 -7.79 -4.77
CA LYS A 255 20.72 -9.21 -4.65
C LYS A 255 19.38 -9.42 -3.94
N ALA A 256 19.15 -8.72 -2.82
CA ALA A 256 17.89 -8.82 -2.10
C ALA A 256 16.72 -8.30 -2.93
N TYR A 257 16.94 -7.22 -3.69
CA TYR A 257 15.94 -6.68 -4.62
C TYR A 257 15.68 -7.64 -5.79
N ALA A 258 16.72 -8.28 -6.33
CA ALA A 258 16.60 -9.34 -7.33
C ALA A 258 15.81 -10.54 -6.81
N LYS A 259 16.03 -10.96 -5.55
CA LYS A 259 15.24 -12.03 -4.91
C LYS A 259 13.76 -11.69 -4.80
N LEU A 260 13.45 -10.47 -4.36
CA LEU A 260 12.08 -9.95 -4.23
C LEU A 260 11.32 -10.06 -5.56
N HIS A 261 11.96 -9.62 -6.65
CA HIS A 261 11.37 -9.67 -8.01
C HIS A 261 11.54 -11.02 -8.71
N GLY A 262 12.43 -11.87 -8.19
CA GLY A 262 12.53 -13.29 -8.53
C GLY A 262 13.80 -13.74 -9.24
N SER A 263 14.58 -12.83 -9.83
CA SER A 263 15.87 -13.08 -10.48
C SER A 263 16.56 -11.74 -10.81
N TYR A 264 17.88 -11.73 -11.01
CA TYR A 264 18.59 -10.53 -11.50
C TYR A 264 18.03 -10.04 -12.85
N GLU A 265 17.72 -10.95 -13.77
CA GLU A 265 17.12 -10.58 -15.05
C GLU A 265 15.76 -9.86 -14.92
N ALA A 266 15.03 -10.05 -13.83
CA ALA A 266 13.75 -9.36 -13.59
C ALA A 266 13.92 -7.86 -13.27
N LEU A 267 15.16 -7.43 -12.96
CA LEU A 267 15.52 -6.03 -12.75
C LEU A 267 15.84 -5.29 -14.07
N LYS A 268 15.96 -6.01 -15.21
CA LYS A 268 16.08 -5.37 -16.52
C LYS A 268 14.78 -4.61 -16.85
N GLY A 269 14.92 -3.33 -17.17
CA GLY A 269 13.78 -2.50 -17.58
C GLY A 269 12.84 -2.16 -16.43
N GLY A 270 13.22 -1.15 -15.65
CA GLY A 270 12.39 -0.45 -14.67
C GLY A 270 12.61 1.05 -14.74
N THR A 271 11.97 1.79 -13.83
CA THR A 271 12.10 3.24 -13.73
C THR A 271 12.61 3.62 -12.35
N THR A 272 13.37 4.70 -12.24
CA THR A 272 13.91 5.17 -10.95
C THR A 272 12.79 5.38 -9.93
N CYS A 273 11.65 5.90 -10.40
CA CYS A 273 10.42 6.04 -9.62
C CYS A 273 9.99 4.74 -8.93
N GLU A 274 10.01 3.60 -9.63
CA GLU A 274 9.63 2.32 -9.02
C GLU A 274 10.57 1.93 -7.87
N ALA A 275 11.88 2.12 -8.04
CA ALA A 275 12.84 1.85 -6.98
C ALA A 275 12.71 2.83 -5.81
N MET A 276 12.51 4.13 -6.07
CA MET A 276 12.31 5.13 -5.02
C MET A 276 11.07 4.82 -4.18
N GLU A 277 9.97 4.38 -4.80
CA GLU A 277 8.78 3.92 -4.07
C GLU A 277 9.09 2.72 -3.17
N ASP A 278 9.84 1.74 -3.69
CA ASP A 278 10.19 0.53 -2.93
C ASP A 278 11.19 0.81 -1.80
N PHE A 279 11.98 1.89 -1.89
CA PHE A 279 12.94 2.29 -0.85
C PHE A 279 12.38 3.29 0.16
N THR A 280 11.26 3.95 -0.13
CA THR A 280 10.75 5.04 0.73
C THR A 280 9.31 4.86 1.18
N GLY A 281 8.52 4.06 0.45
CA GLY A 281 7.07 4.02 0.59
C GLY A 281 6.36 5.33 0.19
N GLY A 282 7.08 6.24 -0.45
CA GLY A 282 6.59 7.52 -0.95
C GLY A 282 5.82 7.40 -2.28
N VAL A 283 5.40 8.54 -2.81
CA VAL A 283 4.73 8.67 -4.12
C VAL A 283 5.63 9.44 -5.08
N THR A 284 5.79 8.91 -6.29
CA THR A 284 6.67 9.51 -7.28
C THR A 284 5.90 10.29 -8.35
N GLU A 285 6.48 11.41 -8.77
CA GLU A 285 6.03 12.23 -9.88
C GLU A 285 7.15 12.34 -10.90
N MET A 286 6.79 12.26 -12.18
CA MET A 286 7.74 12.37 -13.30
C MET A 286 7.31 13.52 -14.21
N TYR A 287 8.27 14.38 -14.56
CA TYR A 287 8.08 15.52 -15.43
C TYR A 287 9.03 15.42 -16.63
N GLN A 288 8.47 15.50 -17.83
CA GLN A 288 9.22 15.77 -19.05
C GLN A 288 9.40 17.28 -19.18
N MET A 289 10.65 17.74 -19.33
CA MET A 289 10.99 19.16 -19.19
C MET A 289 10.31 20.06 -20.22
N ASP A 290 10.04 19.53 -21.41
CA ASP A 290 9.32 20.18 -22.51
C ASP A 290 7.82 20.34 -22.26
N GLU A 291 7.24 19.56 -21.34
CA GLU A 291 5.82 19.57 -20.98
C GLU A 291 5.57 20.05 -19.52
N THR A 292 6.52 20.78 -18.94
CA THR A 292 6.43 21.20 -17.53
C THR A 292 5.39 22.28 -17.27
N PRO A 293 4.73 22.26 -16.09
CA PRO A 293 3.82 23.32 -15.71
C PRO A 293 4.59 24.62 -15.38
N PRO A 294 4.00 25.81 -15.59
CA PRO A 294 4.69 27.09 -15.40
C PRO A 294 5.11 27.35 -13.95
N ASN A 295 4.52 26.66 -12.98
CA ASN A 295 4.83 26.75 -11.56
C ASN A 295 5.79 25.65 -11.06
N LEU A 296 6.51 24.94 -11.94
CA LEU A 296 7.39 23.83 -11.56
C LEU A 296 8.44 24.21 -10.50
N PHE A 297 9.05 25.40 -10.56
CA PHE A 297 10.00 25.82 -9.52
C PHE A 297 9.37 25.87 -8.12
N ASN A 298 8.10 26.29 -8.01
CA ASN A 298 7.39 26.27 -6.73
C ASN A 298 7.07 24.83 -6.29
N ILE A 299 6.85 23.91 -7.24
CA ILE A 299 6.71 22.47 -6.93
C ILE A 299 8.01 21.93 -6.33
N LEU A 300 9.15 22.21 -6.96
CA LEU A 300 10.48 21.83 -6.46
C LEU A 300 10.76 22.41 -5.07
N LEU A 301 10.42 23.68 -4.85
CA LEU A 301 10.60 24.34 -3.56
C LEU A 301 9.76 23.66 -2.47
N LYS A 302 8.47 23.44 -2.74
CA LYS A 302 7.56 22.75 -1.81
C LYS A 302 7.95 21.29 -1.55
N ALA A 303 8.54 20.62 -2.55
CA ALA A 303 9.08 19.27 -2.41
C ALA A 303 10.32 19.27 -1.48
N TYR A 304 11.23 20.22 -1.67
CA TYR A 304 12.41 20.43 -0.80
C TYR A 304 12.02 20.76 0.65
N GLU A 305 11.02 21.63 0.85
CA GLU A 305 10.45 21.95 2.18
C GLU A 305 9.85 20.73 2.89
N ARG A 306 9.46 19.70 2.13
CA ARG A 306 8.89 18.43 2.62
C ARG A 306 9.86 17.26 2.58
N ASN A 307 11.16 17.56 2.42
CA ASN A 307 12.24 16.58 2.34
C ASN A 307 12.06 15.51 1.26
N SER A 308 11.37 15.85 0.16
CA SER A 308 11.19 14.92 -0.95
C SER A 308 12.52 14.66 -1.65
N LEU A 309 12.77 13.42 -2.05
CA LEU A 309 13.95 13.07 -2.85
C LEU A 309 13.69 13.50 -4.30
N MET A 310 14.68 14.12 -4.94
CA MET A 310 14.53 14.66 -6.29
C MET A 310 15.70 14.21 -7.15
N GLY A 311 15.37 13.56 -8.26
CA GLY A 311 16.30 13.11 -9.29
C GLY A 311 16.03 13.82 -10.62
N CYS A 312 17.04 13.93 -11.47
CA CYS A 312 16.89 14.46 -12.82
C CYS A 312 17.90 13.80 -13.75
N SER A 313 17.62 13.79 -15.04
CA SER A 313 18.50 13.15 -16.01
C SER A 313 18.46 13.87 -17.36
N ILE A 314 19.45 13.53 -18.18
CA ILE A 314 19.58 14.01 -19.55
C ILE A 314 19.51 12.77 -20.45
N GLU A 315 18.59 12.75 -21.41
CA GLU A 315 18.42 11.62 -22.32
C GLU A 315 19.73 11.30 -23.07
N PRO A 316 20.11 10.01 -23.16
CA PRO A 316 21.28 9.58 -23.92
C PRO A 316 21.04 9.68 -25.43
N ASP A 317 22.14 9.79 -26.19
CA ASP A 317 22.07 9.57 -27.63
C ASP A 317 21.84 8.06 -27.90
N PRO A 318 21.01 7.64 -28.87
CA PRO A 318 20.63 6.23 -29.07
C PRO A 318 21.79 5.24 -29.26
N ASN A 319 22.98 5.71 -29.62
CA ASN A 319 24.17 4.89 -29.89
C ASN A 319 25.29 5.09 -28.86
N ILE A 320 25.12 5.96 -27.87
CA ILE A 320 26.13 6.26 -26.87
C ILE A 320 25.45 6.22 -25.49
N LEU A 321 25.86 5.25 -24.67
CA LEU A 321 25.28 5.06 -23.34
C LEU A 321 25.46 6.30 -22.46
N GLU A 322 26.68 6.85 -22.42
CA GLU A 322 27.03 8.03 -21.61
C GLU A 322 27.98 8.95 -22.37
N ALA A 323 27.72 10.26 -22.33
CA ALA A 323 28.54 11.24 -23.03
C ALA A 323 28.60 12.58 -22.28
N GLU A 324 29.81 13.11 -22.10
CA GLU A 324 30.00 14.45 -21.55
C GLU A 324 29.62 15.52 -22.58
N THR A 325 28.82 16.50 -22.14
CA THR A 325 28.42 17.67 -22.90
C THR A 325 29.50 18.76 -22.80
N PRO A 326 29.52 19.74 -23.74
CA PRO A 326 30.47 20.85 -23.65
C PRO A 326 30.32 21.70 -22.36
N GLN A 327 29.19 21.57 -21.66
CA GLN A 327 28.90 22.27 -20.42
C GLN A 327 29.34 21.49 -19.15
N GLY A 328 29.98 20.33 -19.31
CA GLY A 328 30.41 19.46 -18.21
C GLY A 328 29.33 18.55 -17.61
N LEU A 329 28.12 18.56 -18.17
CA LEU A 329 27.04 17.62 -17.80
C LEU A 329 27.17 16.30 -18.57
N ILE A 330 26.67 15.20 -18.03
CA ILE A 330 26.72 13.86 -18.60
C ILE A 330 25.33 13.45 -19.09
N ARG A 331 25.23 13.04 -20.35
CA ARG A 331 24.04 12.41 -20.94
C ARG A 331 23.94 10.95 -20.56
N GLY A 332 22.73 10.42 -20.47
CA GLY A 332 22.48 9.04 -20.06
C GLY A 332 22.68 8.80 -18.56
N HIS A 333 22.81 9.87 -17.78
CA HIS A 333 23.19 9.82 -16.38
C HIS A 333 22.15 10.52 -15.49
N ALA A 334 22.00 10.04 -14.25
CA ALA A 334 21.10 10.60 -13.26
C ALA A 334 21.84 11.56 -12.32
N TYR A 335 21.19 12.65 -11.93
CA TYR A 335 21.67 13.66 -11.01
C TYR A 335 20.65 13.83 -9.88
N SER A 336 21.12 14.21 -8.69
CA SER A 336 20.24 14.51 -7.56
C SER A 336 20.08 16.02 -7.38
N ILE A 337 18.87 16.49 -7.06
CA ILE A 337 18.66 17.89 -6.64
C ILE A 337 18.72 17.93 -5.12
N THR A 338 19.78 18.55 -4.58
CA THR A 338 20.04 18.57 -3.14
C THR A 338 19.58 19.85 -2.45
N ARG A 339 19.33 20.93 -3.21
CA ARG A 339 18.79 22.18 -2.67
C ARG A 339 18.00 22.98 -3.69
N VAL A 340 16.92 23.60 -3.25
CA VAL A 340 16.06 24.50 -4.05
C VAL A 340 15.86 25.78 -3.26
N LYS A 341 16.27 26.94 -3.80
CA LYS A 341 16.15 28.21 -3.06
C LYS A 341 16.02 29.42 -4.00
N TYR A 342 15.23 30.40 -3.59
CA TYR A 342 15.33 31.77 -4.11
C TYR A 342 16.48 32.50 -3.42
N VAL A 343 17.47 32.92 -4.20
CA VAL A 343 18.68 33.57 -3.70
C VAL A 343 18.64 35.07 -3.99
N GLU A 344 18.96 35.89 -2.99
CA GLU A 344 18.98 37.34 -3.14
C GLU A 344 20.23 37.78 -3.92
N ILE A 345 20.01 38.63 -4.92
CA ILE A 345 21.09 39.18 -5.75
C ILE A 345 21.14 40.70 -5.66
N GLN A 346 22.35 41.21 -5.55
CA GLN A 346 22.69 42.62 -5.52
C GLN A 346 23.61 42.92 -6.70
N THR A 347 23.02 43.49 -7.76
CA THR A 347 23.81 44.08 -8.85
C THR A 347 23.98 45.58 -8.61
N PRO A 348 24.97 46.24 -9.23
CA PRO A 348 25.17 47.68 -9.06
C PRO A 348 23.94 48.56 -9.35
N ASN A 349 22.99 48.05 -10.15
CA ASN A 349 21.82 48.81 -10.61
C ASN A 349 20.47 48.24 -10.15
N GLN A 350 20.40 47.02 -9.59
CA GLN A 350 19.15 46.36 -9.23
C GLN A 350 19.32 45.36 -8.07
N TYR A 351 18.28 45.30 -7.22
CA TYR A 351 18.07 44.27 -6.21
C TYR A 351 16.98 43.31 -6.68
N GLY A 352 17.16 42.01 -6.49
CA GLY A 352 16.17 41.01 -6.87
C GLY A 352 16.42 39.65 -6.23
N ARG A 353 15.62 38.65 -6.65
CA ARG A 353 15.80 37.25 -6.29
C ARG A 353 15.90 36.41 -7.55
N ILE A 354 16.75 35.39 -7.52
CA ILE A 354 16.88 34.43 -8.61
C ILE A 354 16.62 33.01 -8.11
N PRO A 355 15.92 32.18 -8.90
CA PRO A 355 15.74 30.77 -8.58
C PRO A 355 17.02 29.98 -8.91
N LEU A 356 17.64 29.39 -7.87
CA LEU A 356 18.81 28.52 -8.02
C LEU A 356 18.50 27.11 -7.52
N LEU A 357 19.16 26.15 -8.17
CA LEU A 357 19.14 24.73 -7.81
C LEU A 357 20.58 24.30 -7.53
N ARG A 358 20.75 23.48 -6.49
CA ARG A 358 21.99 22.72 -6.27
C ARG A 358 21.76 21.30 -6.73
N LEU A 359 22.57 20.85 -7.67
CA LEU A 359 22.55 19.50 -8.20
C LEU A 359 23.81 18.78 -7.76
N ARG A 360 23.76 17.46 -7.80
CA ARG A 360 24.90 16.59 -7.48
C ARG A 360 25.04 15.49 -8.52
N ASN A 361 26.24 15.36 -9.08
CA ASN A 361 26.66 14.26 -9.94
C ASN A 361 27.07 13.04 -9.08
N PRO A 362 26.35 11.89 -9.17
CA PRO A 362 26.64 10.64 -8.47
C PRO A 362 28.01 9.99 -8.70
N TRP A 363 28.80 10.43 -9.68
CA TRP A 363 30.19 9.98 -9.81
C TRP A 363 31.21 10.78 -9.02
N GLY A 364 30.90 12.03 -8.66
CA GLY A 364 31.84 12.93 -7.96
C GLY A 364 33.22 13.03 -8.61
N ASN A 365 33.27 12.83 -9.94
CA ASN A 365 34.44 13.06 -10.76
C ASN A 365 34.49 14.53 -11.20
N GLU A 366 35.61 14.94 -11.83
CA GLU A 366 35.90 16.32 -12.25
C GLU A 366 34.92 16.91 -13.30
N ALA A 367 33.90 16.16 -13.74
CA ALA A 367 32.88 16.61 -14.68
C ALA A 367 31.72 17.31 -13.94
N GLU A 368 31.94 18.59 -13.66
CA GLU A 368 30.95 19.51 -13.07
C GLU A 368 30.48 20.54 -14.09
N TRP A 369 29.29 21.10 -13.82
CA TRP A 369 28.75 22.23 -14.57
C TRP A 369 29.75 23.38 -14.64
N ASN A 370 30.11 23.80 -15.86
CA ASN A 370 31.09 24.87 -16.09
C ASN A 370 30.45 26.20 -16.55
N GLY A 371 29.11 26.30 -16.50
CA GLY A 371 28.36 27.49 -16.87
C GLY A 371 28.11 28.47 -15.71
N PRO A 372 27.17 29.41 -15.86
CA PRO A 372 26.82 30.36 -14.80
C PRO A 372 26.42 29.67 -13.49
N TRP A 373 26.90 30.20 -12.36
CA TRP A 373 26.75 29.67 -11.00
C TRP A 373 27.53 28.39 -10.70
N SER A 374 28.38 27.92 -11.62
CA SER A 374 29.43 26.94 -11.29
C SER A 374 30.33 27.40 -10.15
N ASP A 375 31.11 26.50 -9.58
CA ASP A 375 31.97 26.77 -8.42
C ASP A 375 32.97 27.92 -8.64
N GLN A 376 33.44 28.10 -9.89
CA GLN A 376 34.38 29.16 -10.25
C GLN A 376 33.71 30.38 -10.91
N SER A 377 32.37 30.43 -10.92
CA SER A 377 31.60 31.43 -11.66
C SER A 377 31.75 32.85 -11.06
N PRO A 378 32.02 33.89 -11.87
CA PRO A 378 32.10 35.27 -11.37
C PRO A 378 30.78 35.82 -10.81
N GLU A 379 29.65 35.21 -11.15
CA GLU A 379 28.29 35.56 -10.75
C GLU A 379 28.09 35.51 -9.23
N TRP A 380 28.83 34.66 -8.51
CA TRP A 380 28.84 34.61 -7.04
C TRP A 380 29.19 35.95 -6.38
N ARG A 381 29.85 36.87 -7.10
CA ARG A 381 30.16 38.23 -6.61
C ARG A 381 28.91 39.07 -6.35
N PHE A 382 27.78 38.74 -6.99
CA PHE A 382 26.52 39.47 -6.85
C PHE A 382 25.64 38.93 -5.70
N ILE A 383 26.05 37.85 -5.04
CA ILE A 383 25.35 37.33 -3.86
C ILE A 383 25.99 37.92 -2.60
N PRO A 384 25.20 38.52 -1.67
CA PRO A 384 25.71 39.02 -0.39
C PRO A 384 26.36 37.94 0.46
N ASP A 385 27.35 38.30 1.29
CA ASP A 385 28.12 37.30 2.05
C ASP A 385 27.28 36.52 3.08
N HIS A 386 26.29 37.15 3.72
CA HIS A 386 25.37 36.46 4.63
C HIS A 386 24.54 35.37 3.91
N GLU A 387 24.17 35.62 2.65
CA GLU A 387 23.42 34.67 1.83
C GLU A 387 24.33 33.52 1.39
N LYS A 388 25.60 33.78 1.08
CA LYS A 388 26.60 32.73 0.80
C LYS A 388 26.84 31.82 2.00
N GLU A 389 26.93 32.41 3.20
CA GLU A 389 27.07 31.65 4.45
C GLU A 389 25.85 30.75 4.67
N GLU A 390 24.63 31.24 4.42
CA GLU A 390 23.41 30.46 4.57
C GLU A 390 23.25 29.35 3.50
N LEU A 391 23.74 29.61 2.29
CA LEU A 391 23.84 28.60 1.23
C LEU A 391 24.83 27.50 1.59
N GLY A 392 25.78 27.77 2.51
CA GLY A 392 26.80 26.83 2.93
C GLY A 392 27.68 26.43 1.75
N LEU A 393 28.06 27.40 0.91
CA LEU A 393 28.86 27.15 -0.29
C LEU A 393 30.19 26.48 0.06
N THR A 394 30.35 25.25 -0.39
CA THR A 394 31.61 24.51 -0.44
C THR A 394 32.01 24.46 -1.90
N PHE A 395 33.20 24.97 -2.22
CA PHE A 395 33.77 24.93 -3.57
C PHE A 395 34.81 23.82 -3.59
N ASP A 396 34.32 22.58 -3.54
CA ASP A 396 35.11 21.36 -3.52
C ASP A 396 34.75 20.56 -4.77
N MET A 397 35.71 19.84 -5.36
CA MET A 397 35.44 18.95 -6.49
C MET A 397 34.76 17.67 -5.99
N ASP A 398 33.51 17.79 -5.55
CA ASP A 398 32.72 16.72 -4.94
C ASP A 398 31.50 16.35 -5.79
N GLY A 399 31.39 16.93 -7.00
CA GLY A 399 30.30 16.74 -7.93
C GLY A 399 29.03 17.52 -7.59
N GLU A 400 28.98 18.29 -6.50
CA GLU A 400 27.91 19.26 -6.27
C GLU A 400 28.18 20.57 -7.01
N PHE A 401 27.16 21.10 -7.68
CA PHE A 401 27.25 22.39 -8.34
C PHE A 401 25.92 23.12 -8.29
N TRP A 402 25.97 24.44 -8.37
CA TRP A 402 24.78 25.26 -8.51
C TRP A 402 24.53 25.62 -9.97
N MET A 403 23.24 25.75 -10.32
CA MET A 403 22.84 26.28 -11.61
C MET A 403 21.55 27.10 -11.50
N SER A 404 21.31 27.95 -12.49
CA SER A 404 20.04 28.67 -12.56
C SER A 404 18.91 27.72 -12.93
N TYR A 405 17.70 27.97 -12.41
CA TYR A 405 16.51 27.21 -12.83
C TYR A 405 16.25 27.31 -14.35
N HIS A 406 16.63 28.43 -14.97
CA HIS A 406 16.53 28.60 -16.42
C HIS A 406 17.45 27.64 -17.19
N ASP A 407 18.70 27.49 -16.74
CA ASP A 407 19.64 26.54 -17.35
C ASP A 407 19.19 25.10 -17.08
N PHE A 408 18.66 24.82 -15.89
CA PHE A 408 18.12 23.49 -15.57
C PHE A 408 17.05 23.04 -16.57
N ILE A 409 16.02 23.86 -16.81
CA ILE A 409 14.97 23.59 -17.82
C ILE A 409 15.55 23.43 -19.23
N LYS A 410 16.64 24.12 -19.53
CA LYS A 410 17.25 24.11 -20.86
C LYS A 410 18.06 22.85 -21.14
N TYR A 411 18.78 22.32 -20.14
CA TYR A 411 19.75 21.23 -20.35
C TYR A 411 19.27 19.86 -19.87
N PHE A 412 18.39 19.79 -18.88
CA PHE A 412 17.81 18.54 -18.42
C PHE A 412 16.57 18.17 -19.22
N THR A 413 16.30 16.87 -19.34
CA THR A 413 15.15 16.36 -20.12
C THR A 413 14.08 15.78 -19.21
N GLN A 414 14.47 15.21 -18.07
CA GLN A 414 13.54 14.54 -17.16
C GLN A 414 13.81 14.92 -15.69
N LEU A 415 12.74 15.05 -14.92
CA LEU A 415 12.74 15.26 -13.48
C LEU A 415 11.82 14.25 -12.79
N GLU A 416 12.29 13.74 -11.66
CA GLU A 416 11.63 12.77 -10.82
C GLU A 416 11.58 13.32 -9.39
N ILE A 417 10.41 13.28 -8.77
CA ILE A 417 10.20 13.74 -7.40
C ILE A 417 9.56 12.59 -6.62
N CYS A 418 10.22 12.10 -5.58
CA CYS A 418 9.67 11.14 -4.63
C CYS A 418 9.24 11.86 -3.35
N ASN A 419 7.93 12.09 -3.23
CA ASN A 419 7.31 12.63 -2.04
C ASN A 419 7.27 11.57 -0.95
N LEU A 420 8.01 11.81 0.14
CA LEU A 420 8.13 10.85 1.23
C LEU A 420 6.82 10.64 1.98
N ASN A 421 6.67 9.45 2.53
CA ASN A 421 5.58 9.12 3.44
C ASN A 421 5.62 10.07 4.66
N PRO A 422 4.47 10.55 5.17
CA PRO A 422 4.45 11.44 6.35
C PRO A 422 5.15 10.87 7.59
N ASP A 423 5.23 9.55 7.70
CA ASP A 423 5.92 8.84 8.77
C ASP A 423 7.46 8.87 8.62
N SER A 424 8.00 9.21 7.45
CA SER A 424 9.44 9.23 7.16
C SER A 424 10.18 10.43 7.77
N LEU A 425 9.47 11.51 8.12
CA LEU A 425 10.07 12.71 8.71
C LEU A 425 10.30 12.55 10.21
N SER A 426 11.54 12.76 10.64
CA SER A 426 11.93 12.69 12.05
C SER A 426 11.44 13.91 12.85
N GLU A 427 11.46 13.84 14.18
CA GLU A 427 11.15 15.00 15.05
C GLU A 427 12.12 16.16 14.80
N ASP A 428 13.39 15.88 14.51
CA ASP A 428 14.39 16.89 14.20
C ASP A 428 14.09 17.63 12.89
N ASP A 429 13.60 16.91 11.87
CA ASP A 429 13.20 17.52 10.59
C ASP A 429 12.03 18.50 10.80
N LEU A 430 11.06 18.12 11.62
CA LEU A 430 9.91 18.99 11.94
C LEU A 430 10.35 20.21 12.75
N ASN A 431 11.27 20.02 13.70
CA ASN A 431 11.86 21.12 14.46
C ASN A 431 12.70 22.05 13.57
N ALA A 432 13.31 21.54 12.51
CA ALA A 432 14.01 22.30 11.48
C ALA A 432 13.06 23.02 10.49
N GLY A 433 11.74 22.94 10.69
CA GLY A 433 10.74 23.64 9.89
C GLY A 433 10.30 22.89 8.64
N LYS A 434 10.64 21.61 8.48
CA LYS A 434 10.14 20.78 7.38
C LYS A 434 8.63 20.54 7.53
N LYS A 435 7.93 20.51 6.40
CA LYS A 435 6.47 20.27 6.35
C LYS A 435 6.19 18.80 6.04
N LYS A 436 5.07 18.26 6.54
CA LYS A 436 4.60 16.91 6.17
C LYS A 436 3.61 16.97 5.01
N TRP A 437 3.51 15.86 4.29
CA TRP A 437 2.33 15.57 3.48
C TRP A 437 1.22 15.01 4.37
N GLU A 438 -0.03 15.14 3.94
CA GLU A 438 -1.16 14.41 4.48
C GLU A 438 -1.49 13.27 3.53
N MET A 439 -1.54 12.04 4.04
CA MET A 439 -1.66 10.83 3.23
C MET A 439 -2.90 10.03 3.60
N SER A 440 -3.67 9.67 2.58
CA SER A 440 -4.75 8.68 2.67
C SER A 440 -4.46 7.50 1.74
N VAL A 441 -4.73 6.27 2.20
CA VAL A 441 -4.41 5.04 1.48
C VAL A 441 -5.61 4.10 1.49
N PHE A 442 -5.96 3.56 0.33
CA PHE A 442 -7.00 2.56 0.16
C PHE A 442 -6.48 1.38 -0.67
N GLU A 443 -6.77 0.17 -0.20
CA GLU A 443 -6.56 -1.04 -0.97
C GLU A 443 -7.88 -1.38 -1.69
N GLY A 444 -7.79 -1.72 -2.97
CA GLY A 444 -8.95 -2.11 -3.76
C GLY A 444 -8.58 -3.18 -4.77
N GLU A 445 -9.59 -3.66 -5.47
CA GLU A 445 -9.43 -4.70 -6.49
C GLU A 445 -10.50 -4.59 -7.58
N TRP A 446 -10.08 -4.90 -8.80
CA TRP A 446 -10.94 -5.12 -9.96
C TRP A 446 -11.17 -6.61 -10.08
N VAL A 447 -12.42 -7.03 -9.84
CA VAL A 447 -12.87 -8.42 -9.95
C VAL A 447 -13.77 -8.53 -11.17
N ARG A 448 -13.48 -9.52 -12.02
CA ARG A 448 -14.23 -9.76 -13.25
C ARG A 448 -15.71 -9.94 -12.97
N GLY A 449 -16.55 -9.22 -13.71
CA GLY A 449 -18.00 -9.23 -13.54
C GLY A 449 -18.54 -8.54 -12.29
N VAL A 450 -17.69 -8.01 -11.39
CA VAL A 450 -18.10 -7.30 -10.16
C VAL A 450 -17.69 -5.83 -10.21
N THR A 451 -16.38 -5.56 -10.14
CA THR A 451 -15.81 -4.23 -9.97
C THR A 451 -14.86 -3.87 -11.10
N ALA A 452 -14.54 -4.80 -12.01
CA ALA A 452 -13.74 -4.55 -13.21
C ALA A 452 -14.57 -3.86 -14.31
N GLY A 453 -14.97 -2.61 -14.07
CA GLY A 453 -15.91 -1.87 -14.92
C GLY A 453 -15.30 -1.27 -16.18
N GLY A 454 -13.96 -1.23 -16.29
CA GLY A 454 -13.26 -0.53 -17.38
C GLY A 454 -13.38 0.99 -17.27
N CYS A 455 -12.81 1.73 -18.22
CA CYS A 455 -12.79 3.19 -18.19
C CYS A 455 -14.13 3.83 -18.61
N ARG A 456 -14.20 5.17 -18.57
CA ARG A 456 -15.43 5.95 -18.88
C ARG A 456 -15.99 5.73 -20.29
N ASN A 457 -15.21 5.15 -21.21
CA ASN A 457 -15.68 4.76 -22.54
C ASN A 457 -16.75 3.65 -22.47
N PHE A 458 -16.74 2.86 -21.40
CA PHE A 458 -17.68 1.76 -21.14
C PHE A 458 -18.70 2.18 -20.07
N LEU A 459 -19.55 3.17 -20.39
CA LEU A 459 -20.46 3.79 -19.40
C LEU A 459 -21.38 2.78 -18.69
N GLU A 460 -21.80 1.72 -19.37
CA GLU A 460 -22.67 0.67 -18.82
C GLU A 460 -22.03 -0.07 -17.64
N THR A 461 -20.70 -0.17 -17.63
CA THR A 461 -19.94 -0.91 -16.61
C THR A 461 -19.05 -0.02 -15.74
N PHE A 462 -18.69 1.19 -16.20
CA PHE A 462 -17.76 2.11 -15.52
C PHE A 462 -18.16 2.43 -14.07
N TRP A 463 -19.45 2.59 -13.82
CA TRP A 463 -19.98 2.96 -12.50
C TRP A 463 -19.82 1.86 -11.44
N HIS A 464 -19.52 0.62 -11.85
CA HIS A 464 -19.24 -0.49 -10.96
C HIS A 464 -17.80 -0.52 -10.43
N ASN A 465 -16.89 0.25 -11.02
CA ASN A 465 -15.54 0.37 -10.45
C ASN A 465 -15.61 0.86 -9.00
N PRO A 466 -14.64 0.49 -8.13
CA PRO A 466 -14.58 1.01 -6.78
C PRO A 466 -14.55 2.55 -6.81
N GLN A 467 -15.24 3.18 -5.85
CA GLN A 467 -15.39 4.63 -5.80
C GLN A 467 -14.89 5.14 -4.45
N TYR A 468 -14.14 6.23 -4.45
CA TYR A 468 -13.58 6.82 -3.24
C TYR A 468 -13.94 8.29 -3.14
N ARG A 469 -14.56 8.69 -2.03
CA ARG A 469 -14.91 10.09 -1.77
C ARG A 469 -13.78 10.75 -0.99
N ILE A 470 -13.33 11.91 -1.46
CA ILE A 470 -12.36 12.78 -0.77
C ILE A 470 -12.98 14.14 -0.49
N THR A 471 -12.73 14.67 0.71
CA THR A 471 -13.14 16.01 1.13
C THR A 471 -11.89 16.86 1.35
N LEU A 472 -11.84 18.01 0.67
CA LEU A 472 -10.77 19.00 0.75
C LEU A 472 -11.34 20.27 1.40
N GLU A 473 -10.91 20.57 2.62
CA GLU A 473 -11.49 21.67 3.41
C GLU A 473 -10.70 22.97 3.31
N TYR A 474 -9.36 22.87 3.29
CA TYR A 474 -8.47 24.02 3.42
C TYR A 474 -7.56 24.16 2.19
N PRO A 475 -7.55 25.33 1.51
CA PRO A 475 -6.63 25.59 0.42
C PRO A 475 -5.19 25.75 0.93
N ASP A 476 -4.21 25.63 0.02
CA ASP A 476 -2.79 25.75 0.37
C ASP A 476 -2.44 27.18 0.83
N GLU A 477 -1.37 27.36 1.61
CA GLU A 477 -1.01 28.65 2.22
C GLU A 477 -0.87 29.82 1.21
N ASP A 478 -0.39 29.53 0.00
CA ASP A 478 -0.10 30.52 -1.05
C ASP A 478 -1.07 30.43 -2.26
N ASP A 479 -2.21 29.74 -2.12
CA ASP A 479 -3.13 29.45 -3.23
C ASP A 479 -4.61 29.47 -2.76
N ASP A 480 -5.56 29.64 -3.69
CA ASP A 480 -7.01 29.52 -3.40
C ASP A 480 -7.53 28.08 -3.57
N LYS A 481 -6.64 27.16 -3.96
CA LYS A 481 -6.92 25.75 -4.23
C LYS A 481 -6.10 24.82 -3.34
N CYS A 482 -6.59 23.60 -3.22
CA CYS A 482 -5.93 22.49 -2.57
C CYS A 482 -5.05 21.73 -3.56
N THR A 483 -3.78 21.51 -3.22
CA THR A 483 -2.93 20.56 -3.94
C THR A 483 -3.30 19.13 -3.56
N VAL A 484 -3.54 18.30 -4.56
CA VAL A 484 -3.79 16.86 -4.41
C VAL A 484 -2.98 16.09 -5.42
N ILE A 485 -2.20 15.11 -4.96
CA ILE A 485 -1.52 14.14 -5.79
C ILE A 485 -2.26 12.81 -5.63
N VAL A 486 -2.72 12.26 -6.75
CA VAL A 486 -3.42 10.98 -6.80
C VAL A 486 -2.49 9.96 -7.43
N ALA A 487 -2.22 8.88 -6.71
CA ALA A 487 -1.33 7.81 -7.13
C ALA A 487 -2.08 6.47 -7.11
N LEU A 488 -2.22 5.85 -8.27
CA LEU A 488 -2.89 4.55 -8.45
C LEU A 488 -1.86 3.49 -8.86
N MET A 489 -1.57 2.56 -7.95
CA MET A 489 -0.61 1.48 -8.15
C MET A 489 -1.32 0.14 -8.33
N GLN A 490 -0.95 -0.63 -9.35
CA GLN A 490 -1.36 -2.04 -9.48
C GLN A 490 -0.38 -2.98 -8.78
N LYS A 491 -0.89 -4.00 -8.09
CA LYS A 491 -0.08 -4.92 -7.28
C LYS A 491 0.41 -6.15 -8.08
N ASN A 492 1.54 -6.71 -7.64
CA ASN A 492 2.03 -8.05 -7.98
C ASN A 492 2.34 -8.35 -9.46
N ARG A 493 2.40 -7.36 -10.36
CA ARG A 493 2.63 -7.59 -11.80
C ARG A 493 4.07 -7.93 -12.17
N ARG A 494 5.07 -7.26 -11.57
CA ARG A 494 6.49 -7.48 -11.91
C ARG A 494 6.92 -8.93 -11.62
N ALA A 495 6.51 -9.48 -10.48
CA ALA A 495 6.74 -10.88 -10.14
C ALA A 495 6.07 -11.88 -11.11
N GLN A 496 5.00 -11.47 -11.78
CA GLN A 496 4.24 -12.27 -12.76
C GLN A 496 4.79 -12.15 -14.20
N ARG A 497 5.81 -11.31 -14.48
CA ARG A 497 6.45 -11.22 -15.81
C ARG A 497 7.00 -12.57 -16.27
N ARG A 498 7.51 -13.40 -15.36
CA ARG A 498 7.97 -14.78 -15.66
C ARG A 498 6.86 -15.68 -16.20
N MET A 499 5.59 -15.35 -15.92
CA MET A 499 4.41 -16.04 -16.43
C MET A 499 3.81 -15.34 -17.67
N GLY A 500 4.50 -14.34 -18.22
CA GLY A 500 4.05 -13.57 -19.39
C GLY A 500 3.01 -12.49 -19.08
N ALA A 501 2.78 -12.16 -17.80
CA ALA A 501 1.85 -11.09 -17.44
C ALA A 501 2.49 -9.71 -17.60
N GLU A 502 1.80 -8.82 -18.30
CA GLU A 502 2.17 -7.41 -18.43
C GLU A 502 1.39 -6.54 -17.42
N CYS A 503 1.83 -5.30 -17.23
CA CYS A 503 1.08 -4.32 -16.47
C CYS A 503 -0.23 -4.01 -17.22
N LEU A 504 -1.35 -3.97 -16.47
CA LEU A 504 -2.62 -3.50 -17.02
C LEU A 504 -2.54 -2.03 -17.38
N THR A 505 -3.35 -1.62 -18.35
CA THR A 505 -3.48 -0.21 -18.69
C THR A 505 -4.43 0.44 -17.68
N ILE A 506 -3.91 1.25 -16.75
CA ILE A 506 -4.68 1.80 -15.61
C ILE A 506 -4.79 3.33 -15.68
N GLY A 507 -5.79 3.86 -15.00
CA GLY A 507 -6.04 5.29 -14.88
C GLY A 507 -7.19 5.59 -13.93
N PHE A 508 -7.51 6.86 -13.75
CA PHE A 508 -8.60 7.27 -12.86
C PHE A 508 -9.27 8.56 -13.33
N ALA A 509 -10.51 8.77 -12.87
CA ALA A 509 -11.27 10.00 -13.09
C ALA A 509 -11.76 10.59 -11.77
N ILE A 510 -11.84 11.92 -11.70
CA ILE A 510 -12.25 12.68 -10.51
C ILE A 510 -13.48 13.51 -10.87
N TYR A 511 -14.53 13.42 -10.05
CA TYR A 511 -15.79 14.12 -10.21
C TYR A 511 -16.08 14.98 -8.98
N HIS A 512 -16.53 16.22 -9.17
CA HIS A 512 -16.98 17.08 -8.08
C HIS A 512 -18.41 16.73 -7.65
N LEU A 513 -18.66 16.69 -6.34
CA LEU A 513 -19.95 16.36 -5.75
C LEU A 513 -20.58 17.61 -5.11
N GLU A 514 -21.53 18.23 -5.80
CA GLU A 514 -22.16 19.49 -5.33
C GLU A 514 -23.08 19.26 -4.13
N TYR A 515 -23.81 18.14 -4.10
CA TYR A 515 -24.73 17.75 -3.01
C TYR A 515 -24.53 16.29 -2.60
N PRO A 516 -23.39 15.94 -1.99
CA PRO A 516 -22.99 14.54 -1.77
C PRO A 516 -23.99 13.74 -0.92
N GLU A 517 -24.68 14.38 0.02
CA GLU A 517 -25.66 13.72 0.88
C GLU A 517 -26.98 13.36 0.16
N ARG A 518 -27.19 13.85 -1.06
CA ARG A 518 -28.36 13.50 -1.91
C ARG A 518 -28.03 12.45 -2.97
N LEU A 519 -26.77 12.10 -3.13
CA LEU A 519 -26.32 11.16 -4.14
C LEU A 519 -26.39 9.72 -3.60
N SER A 520 -26.59 8.77 -4.52
CA SER A 520 -26.50 7.35 -4.17
C SER A 520 -25.06 6.98 -3.81
N LYS A 521 -24.93 5.95 -2.97
CA LYS A 521 -23.66 5.32 -2.63
C LYS A 521 -23.79 3.83 -2.96
N PRO A 522 -23.05 3.31 -3.95
CA PRO A 522 -22.18 4.01 -4.90
C PRO A 522 -22.97 4.92 -5.87
N LEU A 523 -22.25 5.81 -6.57
CA LEU A 523 -22.82 6.63 -7.65
C LEU A 523 -23.27 5.72 -8.79
N ASP A 524 -24.47 5.98 -9.30
CA ASP A 524 -25.08 5.18 -10.36
C ASP A 524 -24.66 5.62 -11.77
N ILE A 525 -25.11 4.87 -12.78
CA ILE A 525 -24.88 5.20 -14.18
C ILE A 525 -25.41 6.60 -14.58
N ASN A 526 -26.52 7.05 -13.98
CA ASN A 526 -27.12 8.33 -14.31
C ASN A 526 -26.20 9.48 -13.90
N PHE A 527 -25.57 9.40 -12.73
CA PHE A 527 -24.57 10.37 -12.32
C PHE A 527 -23.48 10.54 -13.38
N PHE A 528 -22.83 9.45 -13.80
CA PHE A 528 -21.73 9.51 -14.76
C PHE A 528 -22.16 9.87 -16.19
N LYS A 529 -23.43 9.70 -16.52
CA LYS A 529 -24.00 10.12 -17.81
C LYS A 529 -24.14 11.64 -17.92
N TYR A 530 -24.50 12.32 -16.82
CA TYR A 530 -24.82 13.75 -16.82
C TYR A 530 -23.75 14.64 -16.18
N ASN A 531 -22.73 14.07 -15.53
CA ASN A 531 -21.64 14.82 -14.90
C ASN A 531 -20.31 14.56 -15.62
N ALA A 532 -19.57 15.64 -15.90
CA ALA A 532 -18.23 15.57 -16.46
C ALA A 532 -17.18 15.44 -15.34
N SER A 533 -16.08 14.73 -15.63
CA SER A 533 -14.92 14.69 -14.73
C SER A 533 -14.27 16.07 -14.66
N VAL A 534 -13.95 16.53 -13.46
CA VAL A 534 -13.22 17.79 -13.23
C VAL A 534 -11.71 17.62 -13.37
N ALA A 535 -11.22 16.39 -13.19
CA ALA A 535 -9.84 15.99 -13.37
C ALA A 535 -9.78 14.49 -13.70
N ARG A 536 -8.68 14.03 -14.30
CA ARG A 536 -8.44 12.62 -14.64
C ARG A 536 -6.95 12.40 -14.91
N SER A 537 -6.50 11.15 -14.91
CA SER A 537 -5.20 10.84 -15.48
C SER A 537 -5.17 11.24 -16.98
N PRO A 538 -4.10 11.90 -17.47
CA PRO A 538 -4.04 12.38 -18.85
C PRO A 538 -4.20 11.26 -19.89
N ALA A 539 -3.60 10.11 -19.58
CA ALA A 539 -3.71 8.88 -20.34
C ALA A 539 -3.96 7.70 -19.39
N PHE A 540 -4.44 6.61 -19.96
CA PHE A 540 -4.37 5.29 -19.34
C PHE A 540 -3.06 4.67 -19.79
N ILE A 541 -2.23 4.25 -18.84
CA ILE A 541 -0.85 3.83 -19.10
C ILE A 541 -0.61 2.46 -18.47
N ASN A 542 0.15 1.62 -19.16
CA ASN A 542 0.56 0.29 -18.70
C ASN A 542 1.82 0.35 -17.81
N LEU A 543 1.82 1.23 -16.81
CA LEU A 543 2.87 1.33 -15.79
C LEU A 543 2.41 0.73 -14.46
N ARG A 544 3.37 0.45 -13.57
CA ARG A 544 3.09 -0.05 -12.21
C ARG A 544 2.23 0.93 -11.41
N GLU A 545 2.52 2.22 -11.52
CA GLU A 545 1.76 3.30 -10.89
C GLU A 545 1.49 4.43 -11.90
N VAL A 546 0.30 5.04 -11.79
CA VAL A 546 -0.05 6.28 -12.49
C VAL A 546 -0.29 7.35 -11.44
N THR A 547 0.55 8.38 -11.47
CA THR A 547 0.51 9.50 -10.52
C THR A 547 0.22 10.81 -11.25
N CYS A 548 -0.71 11.62 -10.71
CA CYS A 548 -1.00 12.95 -11.23
C CYS A 548 -1.23 13.95 -10.11
N ARG A 549 -0.70 15.17 -10.30
CA ARG A 549 -0.92 16.32 -9.42
C ARG A 549 -2.03 17.22 -9.95
N PHE A 550 -2.92 17.62 -9.05
CA PHE A 550 -4.05 18.50 -9.33
C PHE A 550 -4.11 19.67 -8.35
N LYS A 551 -4.72 20.75 -8.81
CA LYS A 551 -5.13 21.91 -8.01
C LYS A 551 -6.65 22.01 -8.07
N LEU A 552 -7.32 21.61 -6.99
CA LEU A 552 -8.78 21.55 -6.90
C LEU A 552 -9.29 22.58 -5.89
N PRO A 553 -10.40 23.28 -6.16
CA PRO A 553 -11.05 24.10 -5.14
C PRO A 553 -11.43 23.27 -3.89
N PRO A 554 -11.55 23.89 -2.71
CA PRO A 554 -12.15 23.22 -1.56
C PRO A 554 -13.53 22.67 -1.90
N GLY A 555 -13.80 21.42 -1.52
CA GLY A 555 -15.00 20.71 -1.93
C GLY A 555 -14.91 19.20 -1.73
N VAL A 556 -15.94 18.51 -2.22
CA VAL A 556 -16.06 17.06 -2.12
C VAL A 556 -15.94 16.46 -3.52
N TYR A 557 -15.13 15.41 -3.65
CA TYR A 557 -14.86 14.76 -4.92
C TYR A 557 -15.00 13.24 -4.82
N CYS A 558 -15.34 12.59 -5.93
CA CYS A 558 -15.30 11.14 -6.10
C CYS A 558 -14.20 10.77 -7.09
N ILE A 559 -13.30 9.88 -6.67
CA ILE A 559 -12.23 9.29 -7.47
C ILE A 559 -12.66 7.88 -7.87
N VAL A 560 -12.61 7.58 -9.17
CA VAL A 560 -12.93 6.28 -9.74
C VAL A 560 -11.68 5.71 -10.43
N PRO A 561 -10.91 4.85 -9.74
CA PRO A 561 -9.82 4.09 -10.36
C PRO A 561 -10.35 2.92 -11.21
N SER A 562 -9.79 2.76 -12.40
CA SER A 562 -10.20 1.72 -13.34
C SER A 562 -9.04 1.25 -14.21
N THR A 563 -9.17 0.03 -14.74
CA THR A 563 -8.45 -0.40 -15.93
C THR A 563 -9.05 0.27 -17.18
N PHE A 564 -8.34 0.21 -18.30
CA PHE A 564 -8.84 0.75 -19.55
C PHE A 564 -10.02 -0.08 -20.06
N ASP A 565 -9.82 -1.39 -20.19
CA ASP A 565 -10.83 -2.34 -20.65
C ASP A 565 -11.58 -2.96 -19.47
N PRO A 566 -12.88 -3.28 -19.63
CA PRO A 566 -13.65 -3.97 -18.61
C PRO A 566 -13.19 -5.42 -18.46
N ASN A 567 -13.50 -6.03 -17.32
CA ASN A 567 -13.17 -7.42 -16.98
C ASN A 567 -11.68 -7.75 -16.83
N GLU A 568 -10.80 -6.75 -16.81
CA GLU A 568 -9.40 -6.93 -16.42
C GLU A 568 -9.30 -7.03 -14.89
N GLU A 569 -8.74 -8.14 -14.41
CA GLU A 569 -8.64 -8.42 -12.98
C GLU A 569 -7.32 -7.91 -12.40
N GLY A 570 -7.35 -7.25 -11.25
CA GLY A 570 -6.12 -6.84 -10.56
C GLY A 570 -6.39 -6.16 -9.23
N GLU A 571 -5.45 -6.33 -8.29
CA GLU A 571 -5.45 -5.57 -7.04
C GLU A 571 -4.73 -4.24 -7.23
N PHE A 572 -5.16 -3.20 -6.53
CA PHE A 572 -4.54 -1.88 -6.57
C PHE A 572 -4.43 -1.23 -5.18
N LEU A 573 -3.58 -0.21 -5.13
CA LEU A 573 -3.41 0.69 -4.00
C LEU A 573 -3.64 2.12 -4.51
N LEU A 574 -4.64 2.80 -3.95
CA LEU A 574 -4.92 4.20 -4.22
C LEU A 574 -4.37 5.04 -3.06
N ARG A 575 -3.44 5.94 -3.37
CA ARG A 575 -2.79 6.83 -2.40
C ARG A 575 -3.06 8.27 -2.78
N ILE A 576 -3.45 9.08 -1.80
CA ILE A 576 -3.68 10.50 -1.97
C ILE A 576 -2.77 11.29 -1.06
N PHE A 577 -1.99 12.21 -1.65
CA PHE A 577 -1.13 13.14 -0.92
C PHE A 577 -1.70 14.55 -1.07
N SER A 578 -1.89 15.27 0.04
CA SER A 578 -2.35 16.66 0.04
C SER A 578 -1.51 17.51 0.99
N GLU A 579 -1.42 18.82 0.72
CA GLU A 579 -0.64 19.72 1.59
C GLU A 579 -1.33 19.96 2.94
N ASN A 580 -2.66 19.94 2.94
CA ASN A 580 -3.49 20.04 4.14
C ASN A 580 -4.27 18.75 4.37
N LYS A 581 -4.84 18.60 5.56
CA LYS A 581 -5.63 17.42 5.93
C LYS A 581 -6.73 17.16 4.91
N ASN A 582 -6.80 15.92 4.43
CA ASN A 582 -7.89 15.41 3.63
C ASN A 582 -8.71 14.38 4.42
N ASN A 583 -9.99 14.24 4.10
CA ASN A 583 -10.82 13.16 4.62
C ASN A 583 -11.29 12.29 3.47
N MET A 584 -10.82 11.04 3.44
CA MET A 584 -11.11 10.09 2.38
C MET A 584 -11.83 8.87 2.93
N GLN A 585 -12.82 8.38 2.19
CA GLN A 585 -13.63 7.21 2.53
C GLN A 585 -14.06 6.49 1.26
N GLU A 586 -14.40 5.21 1.37
CA GLU A 586 -15.06 4.51 0.25
C GLU A 586 -16.46 5.10 0.02
N ASN A 587 -16.82 5.26 -1.24
CA ASN A 587 -18.14 5.68 -1.67
C ASN A 587 -18.97 4.46 -2.08
N ASP A 588 -19.39 3.70 -1.08
CA ASP A 588 -20.09 2.44 -1.25
C ASP A 588 -21.21 2.27 -0.22
N ASP A 589 -21.97 1.18 -0.31
CA ASP A 589 -23.05 0.85 0.61
C ASP A 589 -22.51 0.50 2.01
N GLU A 590 -23.25 0.93 3.04
CA GLU A 590 -23.03 0.44 4.41
C GLU A 590 -23.55 -1.00 4.53
N VAL A 591 -22.73 -1.88 5.09
CA VAL A 591 -23.08 -3.29 5.29
C VAL A 591 -24.16 -3.40 6.36
N GLY A 592 -25.24 -4.13 6.05
CA GLY A 592 -26.32 -4.32 7.02
C GLY A 592 -27.56 -4.99 6.43
N VAL A 593 -28.67 -4.90 7.16
CA VAL A 593 -29.98 -5.40 6.72
C VAL A 593 -30.86 -4.20 6.37
N GLY A 594 -31.30 -4.16 5.11
CA GLY A 594 -32.27 -3.20 4.61
C GLY A 594 -33.68 -3.80 4.55
N GLU A 595 -34.58 -3.06 3.90
CA GLU A 595 -35.92 -3.54 3.60
C GLU A 595 -35.88 -4.56 2.46
N VAL A 596 -36.68 -5.62 2.60
CA VAL A 596 -36.89 -6.61 1.52
C VAL A 596 -37.77 -5.95 0.46
N ASP A 597 -37.44 -6.17 -0.80
CA ASP A 597 -38.16 -5.58 -1.93
C ASP A 597 -39.66 -5.91 -1.89
N ASP A 598 -40.51 -4.89 -2.05
CA ASP A 598 -41.97 -5.04 -2.01
C ASP A 598 -42.49 -6.08 -3.01
N ARG A 599 -41.81 -6.25 -4.16
CA ARG A 599 -42.16 -7.26 -5.17
C ARG A 599 -42.03 -8.69 -4.63
N ILE A 600 -41.23 -8.88 -3.58
CA ILE A 600 -41.00 -10.17 -2.91
C ILE A 600 -41.97 -10.36 -1.75
N ILE A 601 -42.29 -9.29 -1.01
CA ILE A 601 -43.23 -9.32 0.12
C ILE A 601 -44.68 -9.47 -0.37
N ASN A 602 -45.05 -8.73 -1.43
CA ASN A 602 -46.41 -8.68 -2.00
C ASN A 602 -46.40 -9.03 -3.49
N PRO A 603 -46.22 -10.31 -3.86
CA PRO A 603 -46.13 -10.72 -5.28
C PRO A 603 -47.42 -10.48 -6.10
N LYS A 604 -48.55 -10.14 -5.46
CA LYS A 604 -49.84 -9.90 -6.14
C LYS A 604 -50.10 -8.44 -6.53
N SER A 605 -49.39 -7.47 -5.95
CA SER A 605 -49.61 -6.05 -6.26
C SER A 605 -48.94 -5.59 -7.55
N ALA A 606 -48.04 -6.38 -8.15
CA ALA A 606 -47.38 -6.05 -9.40
C ALA A 606 -48.31 -6.12 -10.63
N ASP A 607 -49.39 -6.91 -10.57
CA ASP A 607 -50.37 -7.07 -11.66
C ASP A 607 -51.64 -6.22 -11.48
N GLU A 608 -51.78 -5.47 -10.37
CA GLU A 608 -53.02 -4.77 -9.98
C GLU A 608 -52.90 -3.23 -9.97
N TYR A 609 -52.17 -2.63 -10.91
CA TYR A 609 -52.30 -1.19 -11.22
C TYR A 609 -53.35 -0.93 -12.32
N ALA A 610 -54.49 -1.62 -12.29
CA ALA A 610 -55.55 -1.45 -13.29
C ALA A 610 -56.98 -1.31 -12.74
N ASP A 611 -57.27 -1.53 -11.46
CA ASP A 611 -58.58 -1.14 -10.94
C ASP A 611 -58.52 -0.81 -9.45
N GLY A 612 -59.19 0.29 -9.10
CA GLY A 612 -59.14 0.86 -7.78
C GLY A 612 -59.93 0.05 -6.75
N ASP A 613 -59.55 0.30 -5.50
CA ASP A 613 -60.41 0.19 -4.32
C ASP A 613 -60.70 -1.23 -3.80
N LYS A 614 -59.85 -1.67 -2.85
CA LYS A 614 -60.23 -2.24 -1.55
C LYS A 614 -59.01 -2.59 -0.71
N VAL A 615 -58.74 -1.77 0.31
CA VAL A 615 -57.91 -2.14 1.46
C VAL A 615 -58.62 -3.29 2.18
N ARG A 616 -57.94 -4.44 2.34
CA ARG A 616 -58.41 -5.54 3.19
C ARG A 616 -57.77 -5.41 4.57
N ASP A 617 -58.55 -4.92 5.53
CA ASP A 617 -58.26 -5.03 6.96
C ASP A 617 -58.64 -6.43 7.44
N GLU A 618 -57.71 -7.40 7.38
CA GLU A 618 -57.55 -8.54 8.32
C GLU A 618 -56.53 -9.55 7.76
N PRO A 619 -55.60 -10.10 8.60
CA PRO A 619 -54.66 -11.12 8.16
C PRO A 619 -55.40 -12.46 7.94
N GLU A 620 -55.38 -12.98 6.71
CA GLU A 620 -55.89 -14.33 6.43
C GLU A 620 -55.15 -15.37 7.29
N PRO A 621 -55.84 -16.30 7.99
CA PRO A 621 -55.18 -17.39 8.67
C PRO A 621 -54.49 -18.31 7.66
N ASP A 622 -53.24 -18.65 7.96
CA ASP A 622 -52.26 -19.30 7.10
C ASP A 622 -52.71 -20.70 6.60
N ARG A 623 -53.47 -20.75 5.50
CA ARG A 623 -53.78 -22.00 4.77
C ARG A 623 -52.54 -22.72 4.23
N ASN A 624 -51.37 -22.08 4.22
CA ASN A 624 -50.11 -22.71 3.81
C ASN A 624 -49.40 -23.41 4.97
N ALA A 625 -49.58 -22.98 6.23
CA ALA A 625 -48.97 -23.60 7.40
C ALA A 625 -49.37 -25.07 7.57
N GLU A 626 -50.65 -25.42 7.37
CA GLU A 626 -51.11 -26.81 7.47
C GLU A 626 -50.47 -27.69 6.40
N LYS A 627 -50.34 -27.20 5.16
CA LYS A 627 -49.66 -27.92 4.08
C LYS A 627 -48.18 -28.09 4.36
N VAL A 628 -47.51 -27.06 4.88
CA VAL A 628 -46.09 -27.13 5.28
C VAL A 628 -45.92 -28.11 6.45
N ARG A 629 -46.90 -28.20 7.36
CA ARG A 629 -46.90 -29.14 8.48
C ARG A 629 -47.12 -30.59 8.07
N GLU A 630 -48.05 -30.86 7.17
CA GLU A 630 -48.23 -32.19 6.58
C GLU A 630 -47.00 -32.61 5.77
N PHE A 631 -46.36 -31.67 5.10
CA PHE A 631 -45.14 -31.90 4.34
C PHE A 631 -43.96 -32.20 5.24
N PHE A 632 -43.77 -31.44 6.32
CA PHE A 632 -42.77 -31.69 7.36
C PHE A 632 -42.92 -33.09 7.96
N LYS A 633 -44.14 -33.48 8.35
CA LYS A 633 -44.40 -34.82 8.94
C LYS A 633 -44.07 -35.99 8.01
N LYS A 634 -44.15 -35.78 6.68
CA LYS A 634 -43.76 -36.81 5.71
C LYS A 634 -42.25 -36.92 5.54
N LEU A 635 -41.54 -35.84 5.86
CA LEU A 635 -40.10 -35.73 5.70
C LEU A 635 -39.36 -36.17 6.95
N ALA A 636 -39.80 -35.68 8.11
CA ALA A 636 -39.16 -35.77 9.42
C ALA A 636 -39.27 -37.14 10.11
N GLY A 637 -39.61 -38.19 9.37
CA GLY A 637 -39.71 -39.56 9.89
C GLY A 637 -40.50 -39.72 11.19
N ASP A 638 -40.04 -40.67 12.02
CA ASP A 638 -40.62 -41.02 13.32
C ASP A 638 -40.08 -40.12 14.45
N ASP A 639 -38.92 -39.50 14.26
CA ASP A 639 -38.26 -38.61 15.22
C ASP A 639 -38.77 -37.16 15.17
N MET A 640 -39.59 -36.81 14.16
CA MET A 640 -40.23 -35.50 14.00
C MET A 640 -39.22 -34.35 13.90
N GLU A 641 -38.03 -34.64 13.39
CA GLU A 641 -36.94 -33.72 13.11
C GLU A 641 -36.43 -33.96 11.68
N VAL A 642 -35.92 -32.92 11.02
CA VAL A 642 -35.39 -33.03 9.64
C VAL A 642 -33.89 -32.85 9.64
N ASP A 643 -33.15 -33.85 9.17
CA ASP A 643 -31.70 -33.75 8.98
C ASP A 643 -31.31 -33.18 7.60
N TRP A 644 -30.01 -32.95 7.39
CA TRP A 644 -29.52 -32.38 6.12
C TRP A 644 -29.75 -33.29 4.90
N MET A 645 -29.80 -34.61 5.06
CA MET A 645 -30.04 -35.55 3.96
C MET A 645 -31.48 -35.48 3.52
N GLU A 646 -32.41 -35.52 4.47
CA GLU A 646 -33.85 -35.38 4.25
C GLU A 646 -34.15 -34.00 3.64
N LEU A 647 -33.56 -32.93 4.18
CA LEU A 647 -33.67 -31.59 3.62
C LEU A 647 -33.18 -31.55 2.16
N LYS A 648 -32.06 -32.20 1.84
CA LYS A 648 -31.51 -32.24 0.48
C LYS A 648 -32.48 -32.92 -0.48
N GLU A 649 -32.99 -34.10 -0.15
CA GLU A 649 -33.90 -34.84 -1.02
C GLU A 649 -35.12 -34.01 -1.41
N ILE A 650 -35.67 -33.27 -0.43
CA ILE A 650 -36.87 -32.48 -0.66
C ILE A 650 -36.60 -31.19 -1.44
N LEU A 651 -35.48 -30.52 -1.17
CA LEU A 651 -35.09 -29.31 -1.89
C LEU A 651 -34.71 -29.64 -3.34
N ASP A 652 -33.98 -30.73 -3.55
CA ASP A 652 -33.68 -31.26 -4.88
C ASP A 652 -34.97 -31.51 -5.65
N PHE A 653 -35.98 -32.12 -5.03
CA PHE A 653 -37.27 -32.35 -5.66
C PHE A 653 -38.02 -31.05 -5.97
N ALA A 654 -38.09 -30.13 -5.00
CA ALA A 654 -38.87 -28.89 -5.11
C ALA A 654 -38.25 -27.84 -6.06
N MET A 655 -36.94 -27.90 -6.28
CA MET A 655 -36.16 -26.88 -7.00
C MET A 655 -35.31 -27.48 -8.15
N ARG A 656 -35.77 -28.59 -8.75
CA ARG A 656 -35.08 -29.23 -9.88
C ARG A 656 -34.81 -28.30 -11.06
N LYS A 657 -35.73 -27.38 -11.33
CA LYS A 657 -35.62 -26.46 -12.46
C LYS A 657 -34.50 -25.45 -12.24
N GLU A 658 -34.51 -24.81 -11.07
CA GLU A 658 -33.54 -23.78 -10.70
C GLU A 658 -32.12 -24.34 -10.54
N THR A 659 -32.00 -25.59 -10.09
CA THR A 659 -30.70 -26.28 -9.96
C THR A 659 -30.23 -26.96 -11.25
N ASN A 660 -30.92 -26.77 -12.38
CA ASN A 660 -30.62 -27.44 -13.65
C ASN A 660 -30.45 -28.98 -13.50
N ASN A 661 -31.30 -29.60 -12.68
CA ASN A 661 -31.28 -31.03 -12.30
C ASN A 661 -30.01 -31.51 -11.57
N LYS A 662 -29.10 -30.62 -11.15
CA LYS A 662 -27.92 -30.99 -10.35
C LYS A 662 -28.24 -31.18 -8.87
N GLY A 663 -29.31 -30.54 -8.38
CA GLY A 663 -29.67 -30.50 -6.96
C GLY A 663 -28.75 -29.60 -6.14
N PHE A 664 -29.07 -29.46 -4.85
CA PHE A 664 -28.29 -28.72 -3.87
C PHE A 664 -27.05 -29.49 -3.44
N SER A 665 -25.98 -28.78 -3.12
CA SER A 665 -24.79 -29.39 -2.53
C SER A 665 -25.03 -29.79 -1.07
N LYS A 666 -24.27 -30.80 -0.63
CA LYS A 666 -24.28 -31.28 0.76
C LYS A 666 -24.03 -30.15 1.76
N ASP A 667 -23.08 -29.28 1.44
CA ASP A 667 -22.64 -28.24 2.35
C ASP A 667 -23.68 -27.11 2.47
N VAL A 668 -24.40 -26.80 1.39
CA VAL A 668 -25.55 -25.87 1.46
C VAL A 668 -26.63 -26.38 2.40
N CYS A 669 -27.05 -27.64 2.26
CA CYS A 669 -28.07 -28.21 3.14
C CYS A 669 -27.61 -28.25 4.61
N ARG A 670 -26.33 -28.55 4.87
CA ARG A 670 -25.78 -28.50 6.24
C ARG A 670 -25.77 -27.09 6.81
N SER A 671 -25.35 -26.09 6.04
CA SER A 671 -25.36 -24.70 6.48
C SER A 671 -26.79 -24.17 6.70
N MET A 672 -27.77 -24.62 5.92
CA MET A 672 -29.17 -24.29 6.17
C MET A 672 -29.70 -24.84 7.49
N VAL A 673 -29.35 -26.09 7.82
CA VAL A 673 -29.70 -26.70 9.11
C VAL A 673 -29.03 -25.90 10.23
N ALA A 674 -27.71 -25.74 10.15
CA ALA A 674 -26.92 -25.06 11.17
C ALA A 674 -27.35 -23.60 11.42
N MET A 675 -27.87 -22.90 10.40
CA MET A 675 -28.38 -21.52 10.53
C MET A 675 -29.58 -21.39 11.49
N LEU A 676 -30.40 -22.45 11.63
CA LEU A 676 -31.66 -22.40 12.38
C LEU A 676 -31.74 -23.42 13.51
N ASP A 677 -30.73 -24.27 13.64
CA ASP A 677 -30.55 -25.26 14.69
C ASP A 677 -30.05 -24.57 15.97
N VAL A 678 -31.00 -24.02 16.74
CA VAL A 678 -30.71 -23.25 17.96
C VAL A 678 -30.27 -24.16 19.11
N ASP A 679 -30.68 -25.43 19.10
CA ASP A 679 -30.38 -26.39 20.16
C ASP A 679 -29.13 -27.26 19.89
N HIS A 680 -28.48 -27.05 18.74
CA HIS A 680 -27.31 -27.77 18.28
C HIS A 680 -27.55 -29.29 18.13
N SER A 681 -28.78 -29.69 17.85
CA SER A 681 -29.18 -31.09 17.64
C SER A 681 -28.61 -31.70 16.36
N GLY A 682 -28.20 -30.85 15.41
CA GLY A 682 -27.83 -31.20 14.04
C GLY A 682 -29.03 -31.40 13.11
N LYS A 683 -30.24 -31.01 13.55
CA LYS A 683 -31.51 -31.24 12.87
C LYS A 683 -32.47 -30.05 13.05
N LEU A 684 -33.58 -30.07 12.33
CA LEU A 684 -34.60 -29.01 12.38
C LEU A 684 -35.94 -29.53 12.89
N GLY A 685 -36.45 -28.92 13.95
CA GLY A 685 -37.82 -29.05 14.38
C GLY A 685 -38.80 -28.36 13.42
N PHE A 686 -40.11 -28.53 13.64
CA PHE A 686 -41.14 -27.98 12.73
C PHE A 686 -41.07 -26.45 12.58
N GLU A 687 -40.80 -25.74 13.68
CA GLU A 687 -40.79 -24.27 13.67
C GLU A 687 -39.57 -23.72 12.93
N GLU A 688 -38.40 -24.33 13.16
CA GLU A 688 -37.16 -24.00 12.47
C GLU A 688 -37.27 -24.33 10.96
N PHE A 689 -37.82 -25.49 10.62
CA PHE A 689 -38.10 -25.85 9.23
C PHE A 689 -39.08 -24.89 8.55
N ARG A 690 -40.13 -24.45 9.27
CA ARG A 690 -41.10 -23.46 8.76
C ARG A 690 -40.43 -22.13 8.45
N GLN A 691 -39.53 -21.68 9.31
CA GLN A 691 -38.75 -20.47 9.10
C GLN A 691 -37.81 -20.63 7.90
N LEU A 692 -37.06 -21.73 7.84
CA LEU A 692 -36.17 -22.06 6.72
C LEU A 692 -36.90 -22.03 5.38
N TRP A 693 -38.06 -22.70 5.33
CA TRP A 693 -38.87 -22.79 4.12
C TRP A 693 -39.37 -21.42 3.65
N THR A 694 -39.64 -20.52 4.59
CA THR A 694 -40.06 -19.14 4.30
C THR A 694 -38.89 -18.34 3.71
N ASP A 695 -37.70 -18.46 4.29
CA ASP A 695 -36.51 -17.76 3.79
C ASP A 695 -36.08 -18.27 2.41
N ILE A 696 -36.06 -19.58 2.21
CA ILE A 696 -35.77 -20.22 0.92
C ILE A 696 -36.75 -19.76 -0.17
N LYS A 697 -38.06 -19.63 0.15
CA LYS A 697 -39.05 -19.10 -0.81
C LYS A 697 -38.75 -17.67 -1.20
N LYS A 698 -38.37 -16.80 -0.25
CA LYS A 698 -37.99 -15.41 -0.50
C LYS A 698 -36.75 -15.35 -1.39
N TRP A 699 -35.69 -16.06 -1.03
CA TRP A 699 -34.44 -16.09 -1.80
C TRP A 699 -34.66 -16.63 -3.21
N ARG A 700 -35.47 -17.68 -3.37
CA ARG A 700 -35.86 -18.20 -4.69
C ARG A 700 -36.63 -17.18 -5.53
N ALA A 701 -37.56 -16.45 -4.93
CA ALA A 701 -38.33 -15.42 -5.64
C ALA A 701 -37.41 -14.29 -6.12
N VAL A 702 -36.46 -13.86 -5.28
CA VAL A 702 -35.42 -12.89 -5.64
C VAL A 702 -34.56 -13.42 -6.78
N PHE A 703 -34.04 -14.64 -6.69
CA PHE A 703 -33.19 -15.20 -7.75
C PHE A 703 -33.87 -15.16 -9.12
N LYS A 704 -35.15 -15.57 -9.18
CA LYS A 704 -35.94 -15.54 -10.42
C LYS A 704 -36.20 -14.14 -10.97
N LEU A 705 -36.19 -13.11 -10.12
CA LEU A 705 -36.39 -11.74 -10.54
C LEU A 705 -35.18 -11.21 -11.33
N TYR A 706 -34.00 -11.77 -11.06
CA TYR A 706 -32.73 -11.35 -11.64
C TYR A 706 -32.18 -12.34 -12.70
N ASP A 707 -32.47 -13.64 -12.61
CA ASP A 707 -32.19 -14.66 -13.65
C ASP A 707 -33.20 -14.55 -14.81
N ARG A 708 -33.15 -13.43 -15.55
CA ARG A 708 -34.13 -13.09 -16.60
C ARG A 708 -34.00 -13.95 -17.85
N ASP A 709 -32.82 -14.49 -18.09
CA ASP A 709 -32.51 -15.35 -19.22
C ASP A 709 -32.69 -16.85 -18.91
N GLU A 710 -33.14 -17.18 -17.69
CA GLU A 710 -33.39 -18.53 -17.20
C GLU A 710 -32.17 -19.45 -17.35
N THR A 711 -30.96 -18.89 -17.19
CA THR A 711 -29.72 -19.65 -17.27
C THR A 711 -29.48 -20.50 -16.02
N GLY A 712 -30.17 -20.18 -14.91
CA GLY A 712 -29.95 -20.77 -13.60
C GLY A 712 -28.67 -20.26 -12.94
N GLN A 713 -28.16 -19.10 -13.39
CA GLN A 713 -26.97 -18.44 -12.88
C GLN A 713 -27.20 -16.93 -12.81
N LEU A 714 -26.50 -16.27 -11.89
CA LEU A 714 -26.45 -14.82 -11.80
C LEU A 714 -25.04 -14.34 -12.12
N SER A 715 -24.94 -13.24 -12.86
CA SER A 715 -23.71 -12.46 -12.89
C SER A 715 -23.46 -11.82 -11.53
N ALA A 716 -22.21 -11.43 -11.29
CA ALA A 716 -21.85 -10.70 -10.07
C ALA A 716 -22.56 -9.34 -9.93
N PHE A 717 -22.86 -8.66 -11.06
CA PHE A 717 -23.68 -7.44 -11.05
C PHE A 717 -25.11 -7.70 -10.57
N GLU A 718 -25.72 -8.80 -11.02
CA GLU A 718 -27.05 -9.22 -10.58
C GLU A 718 -27.03 -9.71 -9.13
N LEU A 719 -25.95 -10.36 -8.68
CA LEU A 719 -25.80 -10.82 -7.31
C LEU A 719 -25.97 -9.67 -6.31
N ARG A 720 -25.34 -8.51 -6.54
CA ARG A 720 -25.48 -7.35 -5.66
C ARG A 720 -26.94 -6.89 -5.56
N GLN A 721 -27.61 -6.76 -6.70
CA GLN A 721 -29.01 -6.32 -6.75
C GLN A 721 -29.95 -7.36 -6.11
N ALA A 722 -29.69 -8.65 -6.35
CA ALA A 722 -30.42 -9.76 -5.76
C ALA A 722 -30.30 -9.73 -4.23
N LEU A 723 -29.08 -9.67 -3.69
CA LEU A 723 -28.86 -9.63 -2.25
C LEU A 723 -29.48 -8.37 -1.62
N ASN A 724 -29.37 -7.21 -2.27
CA ASN A 724 -30.05 -5.99 -1.83
C ASN A 724 -31.58 -6.17 -1.79
N SER A 725 -32.20 -6.76 -2.83
CA SER A 725 -33.65 -7.05 -2.85
C SER A 725 -34.06 -8.11 -1.83
N ALA A 726 -33.16 -9.01 -1.45
CA ALA A 726 -33.36 -9.96 -0.36
C ALA A 726 -33.20 -9.31 1.03
N GLY A 727 -32.84 -8.03 1.10
CA GLY A 727 -32.67 -7.26 2.34
C GLY A 727 -31.24 -7.20 2.85
N TYR A 728 -30.24 -7.70 2.12
CA TYR A 728 -28.83 -7.65 2.54
C TYR A 728 -28.09 -6.56 1.77
N ARG A 729 -27.68 -5.49 2.48
CA ARG A 729 -26.84 -4.43 1.90
C ARG A 729 -25.37 -4.77 2.08
N LEU A 730 -24.61 -4.73 1.00
CA LEU A 730 -23.22 -5.15 0.96
C LEU A 730 -22.36 -4.11 0.24
N ASN A 731 -21.13 -3.92 0.74
CA ASN A 731 -20.09 -3.21 0.02
C ASN A 731 -19.35 -4.15 -0.97
N ASN A 732 -18.54 -3.56 -1.83
CA ASN A 732 -17.75 -4.24 -2.84
C ASN A 732 -16.77 -5.25 -2.24
N HIS A 733 -16.17 -4.96 -1.08
CA HIS A 733 -15.26 -5.90 -0.42
C HIS A 733 -15.93 -7.24 -0.09
N ILE A 734 -17.12 -7.20 0.53
CA ILE A 734 -17.86 -8.43 0.85
C ILE A 734 -18.33 -9.11 -0.43
N LEU A 735 -18.81 -8.34 -1.41
CA LEU A 735 -19.27 -8.87 -2.68
C LEU A 735 -18.14 -9.61 -3.42
N ASN A 736 -16.94 -9.03 -3.48
CA ASN A 736 -15.76 -9.66 -4.08
C ASN A 736 -15.39 -10.96 -3.36
N ILE A 737 -15.41 -10.98 -2.03
CA ILE A 737 -15.15 -12.20 -1.24
C ILE A 737 -16.17 -13.30 -1.58
N LEU A 738 -17.46 -12.95 -1.70
CA LEU A 738 -18.50 -13.91 -2.08
C LEU A 738 -18.23 -14.47 -3.48
N VAL A 739 -17.83 -13.64 -4.43
CA VAL A 739 -17.56 -14.07 -5.81
C VAL A 739 -16.26 -14.87 -5.91
N HIS A 740 -15.21 -14.53 -5.16
CA HIS A 740 -14.00 -15.36 -5.08
C HIS A 740 -14.26 -16.74 -4.49
N ARG A 741 -15.20 -16.84 -3.54
CA ARG A 741 -15.49 -18.10 -2.84
C ARG A 741 -16.49 -18.98 -3.59
N TYR A 742 -17.54 -18.38 -4.15
CA TYR A 742 -18.70 -19.09 -4.70
C TYR A 742 -18.89 -18.85 -6.21
N GLY A 743 -18.13 -17.94 -6.81
CA GLY A 743 -18.15 -17.70 -8.24
C GLY A 743 -17.48 -18.83 -9.03
N THR A 744 -18.06 -19.14 -10.18
CA THR A 744 -17.45 -20.00 -11.19
C THR A 744 -16.25 -19.31 -11.84
N LYS A 745 -15.48 -20.03 -12.66
CA LYS A 745 -14.33 -19.48 -13.41
C LYS A 745 -14.68 -18.26 -14.28
N ASP A 746 -15.93 -18.16 -14.71
CA ASP A 746 -16.42 -17.05 -15.54
C ASP A 746 -17.08 -15.93 -14.71
N GLY A 747 -17.00 -16.01 -13.37
CA GLY A 747 -17.57 -15.01 -12.45
C GLY A 747 -19.08 -15.12 -12.24
N MET A 748 -19.69 -16.22 -12.69
CA MET A 748 -21.13 -16.49 -12.51
C MET A 748 -21.41 -17.26 -11.23
N ILE A 749 -22.57 -17.03 -10.62
CA ILE A 749 -23.02 -17.62 -9.36
C ILE A 749 -24.22 -18.52 -9.63
N THR A 750 -24.12 -19.81 -9.31
CA THR A 750 -25.23 -20.73 -9.52
C THR A 750 -26.33 -20.53 -8.47
N PHE A 751 -27.53 -21.09 -8.68
CA PHE A 751 -28.59 -21.04 -7.67
C PHE A 751 -28.18 -21.66 -6.33
N ASP A 752 -27.43 -22.77 -6.33
CA ASP A 752 -26.90 -23.41 -5.10
C ASP A 752 -25.97 -22.45 -4.34
N ASP A 753 -25.04 -21.83 -5.07
CA ASP A 753 -24.08 -20.85 -4.55
C ASP A 753 -24.74 -19.56 -4.05
N TYR A 754 -25.76 -19.07 -4.75
CA TYR A 754 -26.54 -17.90 -4.33
C TYR A 754 -27.25 -18.16 -2.99
N ILE A 755 -27.84 -19.33 -2.84
CA ILE A 755 -28.49 -19.72 -1.58
C ILE A 755 -27.44 -19.87 -0.47
N MET A 756 -26.25 -20.40 -0.76
CA MET A 756 -25.13 -20.41 0.19
C MET A 756 -24.76 -19.00 0.65
N CYS A 757 -24.63 -18.05 -0.27
CA CYS A 757 -24.36 -16.64 0.04
C CYS A 757 -25.42 -16.08 0.99
N ALA A 758 -26.70 -16.27 0.69
CA ALA A 758 -27.80 -15.75 1.50
C ALA A 758 -27.85 -16.37 2.90
N VAL A 759 -27.67 -17.70 3.01
CA VAL A 759 -27.57 -18.41 4.29
C VAL A 759 -26.42 -17.85 5.11
N ARG A 760 -25.21 -17.78 4.53
CA ARG A 760 -24.01 -17.31 5.25
C ARG A 760 -24.12 -15.87 5.70
N LEU A 761 -24.65 -14.98 4.85
CA LEU A 761 -24.87 -13.58 5.19
C LEU A 761 -25.87 -13.45 6.34
N LYS A 762 -26.99 -14.16 6.26
CA LYS A 762 -27.99 -14.17 7.33
C LYS A 762 -27.39 -14.64 8.65
N THR A 763 -26.77 -15.83 8.66
CA THR A 763 -26.17 -16.40 9.87
C THR A 763 -25.15 -15.44 10.51
N MET A 764 -24.23 -14.89 9.71
CA MET A 764 -23.17 -14.03 10.24
C MET A 764 -23.70 -12.69 10.75
N ILE A 765 -24.69 -12.09 10.07
CA ILE A 765 -25.31 -10.84 10.51
C ILE A 765 -26.12 -11.06 11.79
N ASP A 766 -26.86 -12.17 11.89
CA ASP A 766 -27.67 -12.48 13.06
C ASP A 766 -26.78 -12.75 14.28
N ILE A 767 -25.68 -13.51 14.13
CA ILE A 767 -24.68 -13.73 15.19
C ILE A 767 -24.04 -12.39 15.64
N PHE A 768 -23.72 -11.51 14.71
CA PHE A 768 -23.15 -10.20 15.04
C PHE A 768 -24.13 -9.34 15.83
N ARG A 769 -25.40 -9.28 15.40
CA ARG A 769 -26.46 -8.51 16.07
C ARG A 769 -26.82 -9.04 17.44
N GLU A 770 -26.81 -10.36 17.62
CA GLU A 770 -26.96 -11.00 18.94
C GLU A 770 -25.93 -10.45 19.94
N ARG A 771 -24.73 -10.11 19.45
CA ARG A 771 -23.63 -9.59 20.26
C ARG A 771 -23.42 -8.08 20.25
N ASP A 772 -24.25 -7.33 19.52
CA ASP A 772 -24.24 -5.87 19.49
C ASP A 772 -25.65 -5.28 19.74
N PRO A 773 -26.24 -5.51 20.93
CA PRO A 773 -27.59 -5.03 21.25
C PRO A 773 -27.69 -3.51 21.29
N ASP A 774 -26.57 -2.82 21.53
CA ASP A 774 -26.46 -1.36 21.62
C ASP A 774 -26.17 -0.70 20.26
N LEU A 775 -26.09 -1.47 19.17
CA LEU A 775 -25.86 -0.98 17.79
C LEU A 775 -24.57 -0.14 17.68
N THR A 776 -23.53 -0.55 18.40
CA THR A 776 -22.21 0.10 18.39
C THR A 776 -21.40 -0.20 17.12
N ASN A 777 -21.90 -1.11 16.28
CA ASN A 777 -21.21 -1.68 15.13
C ASN A 777 -19.92 -2.43 15.54
N THR A 778 -19.89 -2.93 16.78
CA THR A 778 -18.80 -3.72 17.32
C THR A 778 -19.33 -4.88 18.15
N ALA A 779 -18.80 -6.08 17.92
CA ALA A 779 -19.16 -7.28 18.67
C ALA A 779 -17.91 -7.89 19.32
N THR A 780 -18.03 -8.31 20.59
CA THR A 780 -16.95 -8.97 21.35
C THR A 780 -17.24 -10.45 21.54
N PHE A 781 -16.27 -11.27 21.15
CA PHE A 781 -16.30 -12.72 21.31
C PHE A 781 -15.08 -13.18 22.12
N THR A 782 -15.27 -14.19 22.96
CA THR A 782 -14.15 -15.00 23.44
C THR A 782 -13.63 -15.89 22.32
N MET A 783 -12.42 -16.45 22.46
CA MET A 783 -11.89 -17.39 21.47
C MET A 783 -12.78 -18.63 21.29
N GLU A 784 -13.32 -19.16 22.39
CA GLU A 784 -14.23 -20.30 22.37
C GLU A 784 -15.53 -19.96 21.63
N GLU A 785 -16.19 -18.85 21.99
CA GLU A 785 -17.41 -18.38 21.31
C GLU A 785 -17.17 -18.13 19.81
N TRP A 786 -16.02 -17.55 19.46
CA TRP A 786 -15.66 -17.31 18.07
C TRP A 786 -15.51 -18.61 17.28
N ILE A 787 -14.80 -19.61 17.84
CA ILE A 787 -14.61 -20.91 17.19
C ILE A 787 -15.96 -21.64 17.06
N GLU A 788 -16.76 -21.69 18.12
CA GLU A 788 -18.07 -22.34 18.13
C GLU A 788 -18.99 -21.76 17.05
N LYS A 789 -19.17 -20.43 17.06
CA LYS A 789 -20.07 -19.74 16.11
C LYS A 789 -19.57 -19.79 14.67
N THR A 790 -18.25 -19.78 14.42
CA THR A 790 -17.71 -19.85 13.05
C THR A 790 -17.64 -21.25 12.47
N LEU A 791 -17.54 -22.29 13.31
CA LEU A 791 -17.50 -23.69 12.89
C LEU A 791 -18.90 -24.27 12.69
N TYR A 792 -19.86 -23.89 13.54
CA TYR A 792 -21.24 -24.34 13.49
C TYR A 792 -22.17 -23.42 12.66
N SER A 793 -21.61 -22.56 11.80
CA SER A 793 -22.37 -21.69 10.88
C SER A 793 -22.23 -22.04 9.41
#